data_AF-A0A1H8L1D9-F1
#
_entry.id   AF-A0A1H8L1D9-F1
#
_cell.length_a   1.000
_cell.length_b   1.000
_cell.length_c   1.000
_cell.angle_alpha   90.00
_cell.angle_beta   90.00
_cell.angle_gamma   90.00
#
_symmetry.space_group_name_H-M   'P 1'
#
loop_
_entity.id
_entity.type
_entity.pdbx_description
1 polymer ?
#
loop_
_entity_poly.entity_id
_entity_poly.type
_entity_poly.pdbx_seq_one_letter_code
_entity_poly.pdbx_strand_id
1 'polypeptide(L)'
;MSSQLRAIRGGIGLMNDSREVISRASKELIQAIVDENDLEYADLECLWFTVTPDLKSDIPPLALLEQMGINIPALCAVEADWEGQPEKTIRVLALARFDGEAAVQHVFRGGAGPERPNVAGQTPNIEQSPLDESLNTASIGYVGSNLNIAKAHRSTALSPKLEQQLTRILGESSESLIFPELIEPNVSGFAPRRILAILRPHSVEQVAEIIRAFQSGAEPPLYAVSTGRNWGLGSRGAVEDDSVRLELDGLNQIRDISVANGWAVIEPGVTQHDLTTRLLGSRRILNVTASSAHTSILGNALDRGVGLRRQRLHDLVGVEVIMPDGELVRLGWWPHESGSAPNAAGLGPSLLSLFSQSDLGIVTAGVIRLIARPEVQHVLRLSFGADRLVLVVDAIRRWQAQGLFQGVLKIYDATSSTSYGSKDEDGYRAHLSVGGTAASVSALLGILTDEASETGLFSSIDRSDQKPPTEDDTVARVVEAGFAGDTSLHEQMLRAATGSEATMVDTHGGGWIFFLPLIPYTGADVQSALCLLDEVHEQTGVRAGATINALDSDVIDLVVSLRFDRSNEEEAAKAHRALDRLYESFTESGYWPYRLDTEHSAWADRLGNPAARALGRRLKAMLDPDQVIAHGRYS
;
A
#
# COMPACT_ATOMS: atom_id res chain seq x y z
N MET A 1 -26.98 25.94 43.04
CA MET A 1 -27.02 27.24 42.34
C MET A 1 -27.01 26.93 40.86
N SER A 2 -27.67 27.72 40.01
CA SER A 2 -27.72 27.45 38.56
C SER A 2 -26.40 27.88 37.93
N SER A 3 -25.59 26.94 37.43
CA SER A 3 -24.39 27.26 36.64
C SER A 3 -24.80 27.95 35.34
N GLN A 4 -24.14 29.05 34.95
CA GLN A 4 -24.41 29.76 33.69
C GLN A 4 -23.19 29.70 32.77
N LEU A 5 -23.42 29.49 31.46
CA LEU A 5 -22.38 29.56 30.45
C LEU A 5 -22.17 31.03 30.03
N ARG A 6 -20.94 31.52 30.10
CA ARG A 6 -20.58 32.91 29.78
C ARG A 6 -19.32 32.96 28.92
N ALA A 7 -19.19 34.04 28.15
CA ALA A 7 -18.06 34.23 27.24
C ALA A 7 -17.05 35.24 27.81
N ILE A 8 -15.77 34.86 27.79
CA ILE A 8 -14.63 35.66 28.21
C ILE A 8 -13.82 36.00 26.97
N ARG A 9 -13.57 37.29 26.73
CA ARG A 9 -12.66 37.74 25.68
C ARG A 9 -11.26 37.88 26.26
N GLY A 10 -10.26 37.51 25.48
CA GLY A 10 -8.89 37.90 25.76
C GLY A 10 -8.04 38.12 24.53
N GLY A 11 -6.89 38.75 24.74
CA GLY A 11 -5.88 38.93 23.70
C GLY A 11 -4.51 39.26 24.26
N ILE A 12 -3.47 38.90 23.53
CA ILE A 12 -2.07 39.17 23.84
C ILE A 12 -1.29 39.55 22.58
N GLY A 13 -0.52 40.64 22.64
CA GLY A 13 0.38 41.07 21.56
C GLY A 13 1.79 40.49 21.74
N LEU A 14 2.44 40.15 20.62
CA LEU A 14 3.72 39.45 20.57
C LEU A 14 4.81 40.33 19.92
N MET A 15 6.06 40.11 20.32
CA MET A 15 7.21 40.86 19.78
C MET A 15 7.66 40.36 18.39
N ASN A 16 7.59 39.05 18.18
CA ASN A 16 8.03 38.37 16.97
C ASN A 16 7.22 37.09 16.72
N ASP A 17 7.26 36.60 15.48
CA ASP A 17 6.68 35.33 15.08
C ASP A 17 7.72 34.22 15.29
N SER A 18 7.60 33.48 16.39
CA SER A 18 8.34 32.25 16.63
C SER A 18 7.45 31.26 17.39
N ARG A 19 7.71 29.97 17.21
CA ARG A 19 6.95 28.91 17.88
C ARG A 19 6.97 29.06 19.39
N GLU A 20 8.14 29.34 19.97
CA GLU A 20 8.34 29.49 21.40
C GLU A 20 7.59 30.69 21.99
N VAL A 21 7.45 31.76 21.21
CA VAL A 21 6.78 33.00 21.65
C VAL A 21 5.27 32.86 21.55
N ILE A 22 4.75 32.30 20.46
CA ILE A 22 3.31 31.99 20.30
C ILE A 22 2.86 31.03 21.40
N SER A 23 3.65 29.99 21.65
CA SER A 23 3.29 28.97 22.62
C SER A 23 3.23 29.51 24.05
N ARG A 24 4.24 30.28 24.45
CA ARG A 24 4.27 30.94 25.77
C ARG A 24 3.14 31.95 25.93
N ALA A 25 2.89 32.78 24.92
CA ALA A 25 1.85 33.80 24.97
C ALA A 25 0.44 33.19 25.05
N SER A 26 0.21 32.08 24.34
CA SER A 26 -1.07 31.35 24.40
C SER A 26 -1.34 30.79 25.79
N LYS A 27 -0.33 30.18 26.41
CA LYS A 27 -0.39 29.69 27.80
C LYS A 27 -0.63 30.81 28.80
N GLU A 28 0.12 31.90 28.70
CA GLU A 28 -0.04 33.07 29.56
C GLU A 28 -1.45 33.64 29.48
N LEU A 29 -2.00 33.74 28.26
CA LEU A 29 -3.34 34.27 28.04
C LEU A 29 -4.44 33.41 28.69
N ILE A 30 -4.37 32.08 28.53
CA ILE A 30 -5.39 31.20 29.14
C ILE A 30 -5.23 31.11 30.66
N GLN A 31 -3.99 31.04 31.17
CA GLN A 31 -3.75 31.05 32.61
C GLN A 31 -4.31 32.33 33.24
N ALA A 32 -4.08 33.49 32.62
CA ALA A 32 -4.64 34.75 33.11
C ALA A 32 -6.18 34.79 33.05
N ILE A 33 -6.81 34.20 32.03
CA ILE A 33 -8.28 34.07 31.96
C ILE A 33 -8.81 33.24 33.13
N VAL A 34 -8.16 32.11 33.44
CA VAL A 34 -8.52 31.22 34.54
C VAL A 34 -8.34 31.93 35.88
N ASP A 35 -7.17 32.53 36.11
CA ASP A 35 -6.82 33.18 37.38
C ASP A 35 -7.68 34.43 37.67
N GLU A 36 -7.90 35.30 36.67
CA GLU A 36 -8.65 36.55 36.86
C GLU A 36 -10.16 36.36 36.99
N ASN A 37 -10.68 35.20 36.58
CA ASN A 37 -12.09 34.85 36.71
C ASN A 37 -12.39 33.86 37.85
N ASP A 38 -11.37 33.49 38.64
CA ASP A 38 -11.46 32.49 39.71
C ASP A 38 -12.06 31.16 39.20
N LEU A 39 -11.58 30.71 38.04
CA LEU A 39 -12.01 29.48 37.38
C LEU A 39 -10.97 28.37 37.55
N GLU A 40 -11.37 27.14 37.30
CA GLU A 40 -10.48 26.03 36.99
C GLU A 40 -10.45 25.76 35.48
N TYR A 41 -9.40 25.08 34.99
CA TYR A 41 -9.34 24.66 33.58
C TYR A 41 -10.52 23.80 33.14
N ALA A 42 -11.11 23.05 34.08
CA ALA A 42 -12.28 22.21 33.83
C ALA A 42 -13.57 23.02 33.59
N ASP A 43 -13.60 24.30 33.98
CA ASP A 43 -14.75 25.18 33.76
C ASP A 43 -14.80 25.75 32.34
N LEU A 44 -13.72 25.61 31.58
CA LEU A 44 -13.62 26.05 30.19
C LEU A 44 -14.22 24.98 29.25
N GLU A 45 -15.27 25.35 28.54
CA GLU A 45 -16.04 24.44 27.67
C GLU A 45 -15.58 24.52 26.20
N CYS A 46 -15.10 25.69 25.77
CA CYS A 46 -14.64 25.92 24.40
C CYS A 46 -13.71 27.13 24.29
N LEU A 47 -12.68 27.04 23.44
CA LEU A 47 -11.77 28.15 23.14
C LEU A 47 -11.77 28.48 21.64
N TRP A 48 -12.15 29.68 21.27
CA TRP A 48 -12.06 30.16 19.88
C TRP A 48 -10.93 31.17 19.76
N PHE A 49 -9.79 30.74 19.23
CA PHE A 49 -8.64 31.59 18.95
C PHE A 49 -8.75 32.29 17.60
N THR A 50 -8.17 33.48 17.53
CA THR A 50 -7.81 34.13 16.28
C THR A 50 -6.38 34.65 16.33
N VAL A 51 -5.70 34.65 15.19
CA VAL A 51 -4.36 35.22 15.04
C VAL A 51 -4.31 36.19 13.87
N THR A 52 -3.49 37.22 13.98
CA THR A 52 -3.25 38.13 12.86
C THR A 52 -2.46 37.44 11.75
N PRO A 53 -2.62 37.83 10.46
CA PRO A 53 -2.01 37.13 9.32
C PRO A 53 -0.47 37.04 9.32
N ASP A 54 0.17 37.86 10.13
CA ASP A 54 1.62 37.96 10.31
C ASP A 54 2.21 37.00 11.37
N LEU A 55 1.36 36.19 12.05
CA LEU A 55 1.79 35.05 12.86
C LEU A 55 1.61 33.73 12.10
N LYS A 56 2.72 33.06 11.75
CA LYS A 56 2.73 31.86 10.91
C LYS A 56 3.50 30.69 11.52
N SER A 57 4.24 30.93 12.60
CA SER A 57 5.19 29.96 13.14
C SER A 57 4.55 28.90 14.04
N ASP A 58 3.31 29.11 14.52
CA ASP A 58 2.57 28.13 15.33
C ASP A 58 1.06 28.43 15.41
N ILE A 59 0.28 27.51 15.99
CA ILE A 59 -1.18 27.58 16.15
C ILE A 59 -1.52 27.56 17.66
N PRO A 60 -2.16 28.61 18.23
CA PRO A 60 -2.37 28.74 19.67
C PRO A 60 -3.06 27.54 20.38
N PRO A 61 -4.13 26.92 19.83
CA PRO A 61 -4.67 25.68 20.39
C PRO A 61 -3.68 24.52 20.47
N LEU A 62 -2.85 24.33 19.45
CA LEU A 62 -1.89 23.23 19.38
C LEU A 62 -0.79 23.43 20.44
N ALA A 63 -0.30 24.67 20.54
CA ALA A 63 0.68 25.05 21.55
C ALA A 63 0.18 24.81 22.99
N LEU A 64 -1.10 25.10 23.27
CA LEU A 64 -1.70 24.83 24.58
C LEU A 64 -1.82 23.34 24.89
N LEU A 65 -2.21 22.54 23.89
CA LEU A 65 -2.27 21.08 24.03
C LEU A 65 -0.88 20.50 24.34
N GLU A 66 0.16 20.94 23.63
CA GLU A 66 1.54 20.49 23.82
C GLU A 66 2.10 20.86 25.21
N GLN A 67 1.88 22.09 25.68
CA GLN A 67 2.51 22.58 26.91
C GLN A 67 1.74 22.28 28.19
N MET A 68 0.41 22.15 28.11
CA MET A 68 -0.45 22.07 29.30
C MET A 68 -1.23 20.76 29.38
N GLY A 69 -1.26 19.95 28.30
CA GLY A 69 -2.05 18.71 28.25
C GLY A 69 -3.55 18.95 28.36
N ILE A 70 -4.00 20.18 28.11
CA ILE A 70 -5.39 20.59 28.26
C ILE A 70 -6.17 20.21 27.00
N ASN A 71 -7.18 19.36 27.16
CA ASN A 71 -8.05 18.88 26.09
C ASN A 71 -9.40 19.61 26.06
N ILE A 72 -9.38 20.95 26.08
CA ILE A 72 -10.60 21.76 25.87
C ILE A 72 -10.83 21.87 24.36
N PRO A 73 -12.06 21.65 23.85
CA PRO A 73 -12.38 21.87 22.44
C PRO A 73 -11.98 23.28 22.00
N ALA A 74 -11.09 23.37 21.01
CA ALA A 74 -10.55 24.65 20.56
C ALA A 74 -10.51 24.76 19.04
N LEU A 75 -10.78 25.97 18.53
CA LEU A 75 -10.68 26.32 17.12
C LEU A 75 -9.73 27.51 16.97
N CYS A 76 -9.01 27.59 15.85
CA CYS A 76 -8.21 28.77 15.50
C CYS A 76 -8.55 29.24 14.09
N ALA A 77 -8.65 30.56 13.90
CA ALA A 77 -8.81 31.18 12.60
C ALA A 77 -7.81 32.31 12.39
N VAL A 78 -7.45 32.58 11.15
CA VAL A 78 -6.71 33.80 10.79
C VAL A 78 -7.71 34.95 10.73
N GLU A 79 -7.37 36.08 11.33
CA GLU A 79 -8.18 37.29 11.27
C GLU A 79 -8.18 37.88 9.85
N ALA A 80 -9.24 38.61 9.50
CA ALA A 80 -9.24 39.40 8.27
C ALA A 80 -8.08 40.40 8.31
N ASP A 81 -7.36 40.53 7.20
CA ASP A 81 -6.28 41.49 7.02
C ASP A 81 -6.87 42.87 6.67
N TRP A 82 -6.63 43.89 7.48
CA TRP A 82 -7.14 45.25 7.25
C TRP A 82 -6.19 46.33 7.77
N GLU A 83 -6.26 47.50 7.14
CA GLU A 83 -5.36 48.63 7.42
C GLU A 83 -5.56 49.22 8.83
N GLY A 84 -4.53 49.14 9.66
CA GLY A 84 -4.56 49.61 11.06
C GLY A 84 -4.87 48.52 12.09
N GLN A 85 -4.92 47.24 11.67
CA GLN A 85 -4.96 46.10 12.58
C GLN A 85 -3.68 46.04 13.43
N PRO A 86 -3.79 45.74 14.75
CA PRO A 86 -2.62 45.43 15.56
C PRO A 86 -1.85 44.24 14.98
N GLU A 87 -0.54 44.39 14.80
CA GLU A 87 0.33 43.30 14.34
C GLU A 87 0.55 42.26 15.45
N LYS A 88 0.94 41.05 15.03
CA LYS A 88 1.38 39.95 15.89
C LYS A 88 0.53 39.73 17.13
N THR A 89 -0.78 39.58 16.94
CA THR A 89 -1.74 39.49 18.05
C THR A 89 -2.47 38.15 18.03
N ILE A 90 -2.56 37.52 19.20
CA ILE A 90 -3.41 36.36 19.47
C ILE A 90 -4.64 36.85 20.24
N ARG A 91 -5.83 36.43 19.85
CA ARG A 91 -7.06 36.65 20.61
C ARG A 91 -7.79 35.34 20.88
N VAL A 92 -8.61 35.33 21.92
CA VAL A 92 -9.44 34.18 22.26
C VAL A 92 -10.82 34.63 22.75
N LEU A 93 -11.84 33.87 22.37
CA LEU A 93 -13.14 33.85 23.01
C LEU A 93 -13.27 32.51 23.75
N ALA A 94 -13.19 32.54 25.07
CA ALA A 94 -13.38 31.36 25.91
C ALA A 94 -14.84 31.29 26.39
N LEU A 95 -15.50 30.15 26.19
CA LEU A 95 -16.78 29.85 26.83
C LEU A 95 -16.51 29.09 28.12
N ALA A 96 -16.98 29.62 29.24
CA ALA A 96 -16.74 29.06 30.56
C ALA A 96 -18.01 28.99 31.39
N ARG A 97 -18.08 28.01 32.28
CA ARG A 97 -19.16 27.83 33.25
C ARG A 97 -18.86 28.62 34.51
N PHE A 98 -19.81 29.44 34.95
CA PHE A 98 -19.71 30.20 36.19
C PHE A 98 -20.77 29.76 37.18
N ASP A 99 -20.35 29.60 38.44
CA ASP A 99 -21.27 29.40 39.56
C ASP A 99 -21.62 30.74 40.21
N GLY A 100 -22.90 31.13 40.10
CA GLY A 100 -23.41 32.37 40.68
C GLY A 100 -23.31 33.59 39.75
N GLU A 101 -23.39 34.79 40.34
CA GLU A 101 -23.49 36.07 39.61
C GLU A 101 -22.13 36.79 39.43
N ALA A 102 -21.00 36.10 39.63
CA ALA A 102 -19.65 36.70 39.55
C ALA A 102 -19.43 37.43 38.22
N ALA A 103 -18.85 38.63 38.23
CA ALA A 103 -18.65 39.41 36.99
C ALA A 103 -17.50 38.82 36.15
N VAL A 104 -17.74 38.58 34.86
CA VAL A 104 -16.71 38.13 33.90
C VAL A 104 -15.65 39.21 33.72
N GLN A 105 -14.39 38.84 33.90
CA GLN A 105 -13.21 39.66 33.63
C GLN A 105 -12.60 39.30 32.28
N HIS A 106 -12.50 40.28 31.37
CA HIS A 106 -11.83 40.11 30.08
C HIS A 106 -10.35 40.42 30.19
N VAL A 107 -9.49 39.61 29.55
CA VAL A 107 -8.03 39.66 29.76
C VAL A 107 -7.32 40.16 28.51
N PHE A 108 -6.77 41.37 28.57
CA PHE A 108 -5.96 41.91 27.46
C PHE A 108 -4.55 42.24 27.95
N ARG A 109 -3.55 41.83 27.17
CA ARG A 109 -2.11 42.01 27.43
C ARG A 109 -1.39 42.46 26.16
N GLY A 110 -0.20 43.05 26.30
CA GLY A 110 0.65 43.41 25.16
C GLY A 110 -0.01 44.31 24.10
N GLY A 111 -0.96 45.18 24.47
CA GLY A 111 -1.65 46.07 23.54
C GLY A 111 -2.79 45.43 22.73
N ALA A 112 -3.16 44.18 22.99
CA ALA A 112 -4.20 43.45 22.25
C ALA A 112 -5.65 43.78 22.63
N GLY A 113 -5.87 44.92 23.31
CA GLY A 113 -7.19 45.37 23.74
C GLY A 113 -8.16 45.63 22.57
N PRO A 114 -9.47 45.77 22.85
CA PRO A 114 -10.50 46.06 21.85
C PRO A 114 -10.46 47.51 21.33
N GLU A 115 -9.50 48.32 21.78
CA GLU A 115 -9.31 49.70 21.36
C GLU A 115 -8.80 49.73 19.91
N ARG A 116 -9.47 50.49 19.04
CA ARG A 116 -8.93 50.77 17.70
C ARG A 116 -7.65 51.60 17.87
N PRO A 117 -6.50 51.19 17.30
CA PRO A 117 -5.30 52.01 17.36
C PRO A 117 -5.59 53.38 16.75
N ASN A 118 -5.46 54.44 17.56
CA ASN A 118 -5.31 55.78 17.04
C ASN A 118 -3.94 55.84 16.34
N VAL A 119 -3.90 56.36 15.11
CA VAL A 119 -2.69 56.52 14.32
C VAL A 119 -1.68 57.40 15.08
N ALA A 120 -0.72 56.78 15.79
CA ALA A 120 0.62 57.29 16.10
C ALA A 120 1.38 56.25 16.94
N GLY A 121 2.55 55.84 16.45
CA GLY A 121 3.29 54.67 16.94
C GLY A 121 3.84 54.78 18.38
N GLN A 122 3.91 53.62 19.02
CA GLN A 122 4.86 53.25 20.08
C GLN A 122 4.79 51.74 20.31
N THR A 123 5.91 51.05 20.11
CA THR A 123 6.12 49.61 20.39
C THR A 123 6.36 49.39 21.88
N PRO A 124 5.77 48.36 22.54
CA PRO A 124 6.16 48.01 23.91
C PRO A 124 7.34 47.02 23.92
N ASN A 125 8.32 47.26 24.78
CA ASN A 125 9.44 46.38 25.14
C ASN A 125 8.99 45.27 26.09
N ILE A 126 9.53 44.05 25.93
CA ILE A 126 9.62 43.06 27.01
C ILE A 126 11.06 42.56 27.09
N GLU A 127 11.63 42.66 28.29
CA GLU A 127 13.02 42.36 28.66
C GLU A 127 13.36 40.86 28.59
N GLN A 128 14.62 40.58 28.25
CA GLN A 128 15.23 39.25 28.24
C GLN A 128 15.48 38.72 29.66
N SER A 129 15.26 37.41 29.86
CA SER A 129 15.77 36.64 30.99
C SER A 129 16.64 35.48 30.45
N PRO A 130 17.76 35.13 31.12
CA PRO A 130 18.94 34.58 30.43
C PRO A 130 18.85 33.09 30.08
N LEU A 131 19.63 32.79 29.05
CA LEU A 131 19.93 31.49 28.43
C LEU A 131 20.35 30.43 29.45
N ASP A 132 19.76 29.23 29.34
CA ASP A 132 20.39 27.99 29.80
C ASP A 132 20.85 27.20 28.57
N GLU A 133 22.15 27.28 28.30
CA GLU A 133 22.86 26.51 27.29
C GLU A 133 23.09 25.07 27.81
N SER A 134 22.09 24.21 27.63
CA SER A 134 22.37 22.79 27.48
C SER A 134 21.26 22.12 26.70
N LEU A 135 21.53 21.82 25.42
CA LEU A 135 21.03 20.68 24.65
C LEU A 135 21.52 20.84 23.21
N ASN A 136 22.79 20.47 23.00
CA ASN A 136 23.25 20.10 21.67
C ASN A 136 22.93 18.61 21.48
N THR A 137 22.51 18.25 20.26
CA THR A 137 22.26 16.90 19.72
C THR A 137 20.97 16.17 20.17
N ALA A 138 19.91 16.28 19.37
CA ALA A 138 19.01 15.16 19.03
C ALA A 138 18.04 15.55 17.90
N SER A 139 18.21 14.90 16.75
CA SER A 139 17.18 14.35 15.85
C SER A 139 15.80 15.01 15.78
N ILE A 140 15.43 15.43 14.56
CA ILE A 140 14.07 15.80 14.16
C ILE A 140 13.12 14.62 14.45
N GLY A 141 12.33 14.73 15.50
CA GLY A 141 11.26 13.80 15.87
C GLY A 141 9.92 14.29 15.32
N TYR A 142 9.39 13.58 14.34
CA TYR A 142 8.05 13.76 13.80
C TYR A 142 7.01 13.37 14.88
N VAL A 143 6.20 14.32 15.37
CA VAL A 143 5.08 13.98 16.27
C VAL A 143 3.89 13.60 15.41
N GLY A 144 3.74 12.29 15.19
CA GLY A 144 2.55 11.70 14.62
C GLY A 144 1.33 12.03 15.49
N SER A 145 0.22 12.34 14.83
CA SER A 145 -1.09 12.38 15.48
C SER A 145 -1.43 10.97 15.96
N ASN A 146 -1.13 10.69 17.22
CA ASN A 146 -1.65 9.55 17.93
C ASN A 146 -3.17 9.73 18.08
N LEU A 147 -3.93 9.17 17.14
CA LEU A 147 -5.14 8.48 17.55
C LEU A 147 -4.65 7.38 18.49
N ASN A 148 -4.63 7.65 19.79
CA ASN A 148 -4.42 6.65 20.82
C ASN A 148 -5.62 5.70 20.78
N ILE A 149 -5.64 4.79 19.81
CA ILE A 149 -6.09 3.45 20.08
C ILE A 149 -5.06 2.96 21.07
N ALA A 150 -5.39 2.99 22.36
CA ALA A 150 -4.57 2.30 23.35
C ALA A 150 -4.28 0.92 22.74
N LYS A 151 -3.00 0.58 22.53
CA LYS A 151 -2.62 -0.81 22.28
C LYS A 151 -3.11 -1.56 23.51
N ALA A 152 -4.34 -2.08 23.44
CA ALA A 152 -4.86 -2.98 24.44
C ALA A 152 -3.76 -4.02 24.62
N HIS A 153 -3.34 -4.27 25.86
CA HIS A 153 -2.40 -5.33 26.15
C HIS A 153 -3.03 -6.65 25.71
N ARG A 154 -2.83 -7.03 24.45
CA ARG A 154 -3.26 -8.29 23.88
C ARG A 154 -2.38 -9.38 24.42
N SER A 155 -2.95 -10.56 24.57
CA SER A 155 -2.20 -11.72 25.00
C SER A 155 -1.11 -12.04 23.98
N THR A 156 0.08 -12.39 24.46
CA THR A 156 1.20 -12.88 23.63
C THR A 156 1.21 -14.40 23.54
N ALA A 157 0.07 -15.03 23.86
CA ALA A 157 -0.19 -16.46 23.79
C ALA A 157 -1.70 -16.68 23.57
N LEU A 158 -2.09 -17.81 22.96
CA LEU A 158 -3.51 -18.18 22.91
C LEU A 158 -4.00 -18.57 24.30
N SER A 159 -5.22 -18.14 24.67
CA SER A 159 -5.82 -18.62 25.90
C SER A 159 -6.12 -20.13 25.81
N PRO A 160 -6.03 -20.90 26.92
CA PRO A 160 -6.38 -22.34 26.91
C PRO A 160 -7.82 -22.60 26.45
N LYS A 161 -8.72 -21.64 26.70
CA LYS A 161 -10.11 -21.70 26.22
C LYS A 161 -10.17 -21.59 24.70
N LEU A 162 -9.46 -20.63 24.11
CA LEU A 162 -9.40 -20.46 22.67
C LEU A 162 -8.76 -21.68 21.98
N GLU A 163 -7.65 -22.19 22.52
CA GLU A 163 -7.01 -23.40 21.99
C GLU A 163 -7.97 -24.61 21.96
N GLN A 164 -8.74 -24.82 23.03
CA GLN A 164 -9.76 -25.87 23.08
C GLN A 164 -10.88 -25.65 22.04
N GLN A 165 -11.31 -24.40 21.84
CA GLN A 165 -12.31 -24.06 20.82
C GLN A 165 -11.77 -24.31 19.42
N LEU A 166 -10.54 -23.87 19.11
CA LEU A 166 -9.91 -24.05 17.80
C LEU A 166 -9.71 -25.53 17.47
N THR A 167 -9.27 -26.34 18.44
CA THR A 167 -9.14 -27.80 18.29
C THR A 167 -10.49 -28.43 17.93
N ARG A 168 -11.59 -27.95 18.53
CA ARG A 168 -12.94 -28.44 18.21
C ARG A 168 -13.39 -28.05 16.80
N ILE A 169 -13.10 -26.82 16.37
CA ILE A 169 -13.51 -26.28 15.06
C ILE A 169 -12.74 -26.98 13.93
N LEU A 170 -11.41 -27.08 14.09
CA LEU A 170 -10.51 -27.62 13.08
C LEU A 170 -10.46 -29.15 13.08
N GLY A 171 -10.86 -29.79 14.20
CA GLY A 171 -10.68 -31.20 14.46
C GLY A 171 -9.34 -31.51 15.12
N GLU A 172 -9.19 -32.74 15.63
CA GLU A 172 -7.99 -33.18 16.39
C GLU A 172 -6.75 -33.43 15.51
N SER A 173 -6.75 -32.98 14.25
CA SER A 173 -5.59 -33.13 13.37
C SER A 173 -4.47 -32.17 13.77
N SER A 174 -3.29 -32.72 14.06
CA SER A 174 -2.07 -31.94 14.32
C SER A 174 -1.61 -31.10 13.12
N GLU A 175 -2.14 -31.36 11.93
CA GLU A 175 -1.84 -30.58 10.73
C GLU A 175 -2.76 -29.36 10.56
N SER A 176 -3.83 -29.26 11.34
CA SER A 176 -4.82 -28.19 11.22
C SER A 176 -4.61 -27.03 12.20
N LEU A 177 -4.08 -27.32 13.40
CA LEU A 177 -3.65 -26.33 14.40
C LEU A 177 -2.18 -26.61 14.75
N ILE A 178 -1.29 -25.69 14.37
CA ILE A 178 0.16 -25.87 14.52
C ILE A 178 0.71 -24.75 15.41
N PHE A 179 1.54 -25.13 16.37
CA PHE A 179 2.32 -24.20 17.18
C PHE A 179 3.78 -24.22 16.68
N PRO A 180 4.23 -23.18 15.95
CA PRO A 180 5.56 -23.20 15.35
C PRO A 180 6.65 -23.14 16.42
N GLU A 181 7.58 -24.10 16.39
CA GLU A 181 8.73 -24.14 17.31
C GLU A 181 9.89 -23.23 16.87
N LEU A 182 9.98 -23.00 15.56
CA LEU A 182 11.00 -22.18 14.94
C LEU A 182 10.36 -21.06 14.15
N ILE A 183 11.07 -19.94 14.09
CA ILE A 183 10.69 -18.82 13.27
C ILE A 183 10.93 -19.20 11.80
N GLU A 184 9.88 -19.09 10.99
CA GLU A 184 9.96 -19.46 9.57
C GLU A 184 10.80 -18.46 8.77
N PRO A 185 11.75 -18.94 7.95
CA PRO A 185 12.49 -18.07 7.07
C PRO A 185 11.60 -17.60 5.90
N ASN A 186 11.97 -16.48 5.29
CA ASN A 186 11.41 -16.02 4.02
C ASN A 186 12.55 -15.76 3.02
N VAL A 187 12.23 -15.84 1.73
CA VAL A 187 13.19 -15.62 0.64
C VAL A 187 13.76 -14.20 0.63
N SER A 188 13.03 -13.23 1.19
CA SER A 188 13.43 -11.82 1.21
C SER A 188 14.39 -11.47 2.32
N GLY A 189 14.69 -12.40 3.24
CA GLY A 189 15.55 -12.11 4.40
C GLY A 189 14.95 -11.09 5.37
N PHE A 190 13.66 -10.74 5.24
CA PHE A 190 13.00 -9.80 6.14
C PHE A 190 12.95 -10.33 7.56
N ALA A 191 12.96 -9.41 8.53
CA ALA A 191 12.88 -9.73 9.94
C ALA A 191 11.64 -10.60 10.20
N PRO A 192 11.84 -11.82 10.69
CA PRO A 192 10.72 -12.73 10.77
C PRO A 192 9.85 -12.41 12.01
N ARG A 193 8.53 -12.55 11.86
CA ARG A 193 7.56 -12.24 12.91
C ARG A 193 7.22 -13.46 13.76
N ARG A 194 7.00 -13.27 15.05
CA ARG A 194 6.52 -14.33 15.94
C ARG A 194 5.07 -14.66 15.62
N ILE A 195 4.84 -15.86 15.08
CA ILE A 195 3.52 -16.43 14.84
C ILE A 195 3.18 -17.34 16.01
N LEU A 196 2.04 -17.10 16.67
CA LEU A 196 1.65 -17.83 17.89
C LEU A 196 1.01 -19.18 17.59
N ALA A 197 0.25 -19.25 16.50
CA ALA A 197 -0.29 -20.48 15.95
C ALA A 197 -0.58 -20.31 14.45
N ILE A 198 -0.64 -21.44 13.74
CA ILE A 198 -1.06 -21.53 12.35
C ILE A 198 -2.33 -22.38 12.30
N LEU A 199 -3.38 -21.84 11.66
CA LEU A 199 -4.69 -22.46 11.50
C LEU A 199 -4.90 -22.79 10.02
N ARG A 200 -5.26 -24.04 9.72
CA ARG A 200 -5.54 -24.53 8.35
C ARG A 200 -6.97 -25.05 8.23
N PRO A 201 -7.95 -24.17 8.00
CA PRO A 201 -9.33 -24.56 7.73
C PRO A 201 -9.46 -25.18 6.34
N HIS A 202 -10.45 -26.07 6.19
CA HIS A 202 -10.79 -26.75 4.94
C HIS A 202 -12.23 -26.46 4.49
N SER A 203 -12.93 -25.58 5.19
CA SER A 203 -14.30 -25.16 4.86
C SER A 203 -14.54 -23.70 5.23
N VAL A 204 -15.50 -23.06 4.56
CA VAL A 204 -15.91 -21.68 4.83
C VAL A 204 -16.51 -21.56 6.23
N GLU A 205 -17.21 -22.60 6.66
CA GLU A 205 -17.82 -22.72 7.99
C GLU A 205 -16.75 -22.68 9.09
N GLN A 206 -15.64 -23.41 8.92
CA GLN A 206 -14.51 -23.35 9.86
C GLN A 206 -13.90 -21.95 9.94
N VAL A 207 -13.74 -21.26 8.80
CA VAL A 207 -13.23 -19.87 8.80
C VAL A 207 -14.14 -18.96 9.62
N ALA A 208 -15.46 -19.07 9.42
CA ALA A 208 -16.45 -18.30 10.17
C ALA A 208 -16.43 -18.60 11.68
N GLU A 209 -16.34 -19.87 12.06
CA GLU A 209 -16.27 -20.28 13.47
C GLU A 209 -14.95 -19.84 14.13
N ILE A 210 -13.83 -19.90 13.40
CA ILE A 210 -12.55 -19.37 13.87
C ILE A 210 -12.69 -17.90 14.18
N ILE A 211 -13.15 -17.07 13.24
CA ILE A 211 -13.29 -15.62 13.47
C ILE A 211 -14.18 -15.34 14.70
N ARG A 212 -15.31 -16.04 14.84
CA ARG A 212 -16.19 -15.89 16.00
C ARG A 212 -15.51 -16.23 17.33
N ALA A 213 -14.55 -17.16 17.34
CA ALA A 213 -13.79 -17.47 18.55
C ALA A 213 -12.85 -16.33 18.99
N PHE A 214 -12.42 -15.46 18.07
CA PHE A 214 -11.50 -14.35 18.34
C PHE A 214 -12.19 -13.03 18.74
N GLN A 215 -13.52 -12.94 18.63
CA GLN A 215 -14.31 -11.71 18.88
C GLN A 215 -14.21 -11.13 20.30
N SER A 216 -13.66 -11.87 21.27
CA SER A 216 -13.48 -11.31 22.62
C SER A 216 -12.50 -10.13 22.68
N GLY A 217 -11.73 -9.86 21.61
CA GLY A 217 -10.78 -8.75 21.49
C GLY A 217 -9.52 -8.87 22.34
N ALA A 218 -9.47 -9.83 23.27
CA ALA A 218 -8.30 -10.10 24.13
C ALA A 218 -7.22 -10.94 23.45
N GLU A 219 -7.59 -11.61 22.35
CA GLU A 219 -6.76 -12.59 21.67
C GLU A 219 -5.87 -11.92 20.58
N PRO A 220 -4.76 -12.58 20.22
CA PRO A 220 -3.94 -12.21 19.06
C PRO A 220 -4.76 -12.01 17.77
N PRO A 221 -4.41 -11.05 16.89
CA PRO A 221 -5.13 -10.88 15.63
C PRO A 221 -4.85 -12.01 14.63
N LEU A 222 -5.82 -12.27 13.74
CA LEU A 222 -5.73 -13.23 12.66
C LEU A 222 -5.06 -12.62 11.42
N TYR A 223 -3.99 -13.25 10.92
CA TYR A 223 -3.33 -12.88 9.67
C TYR A 223 -3.59 -13.92 8.58
N ALA A 224 -4.44 -13.58 7.61
CA ALA A 224 -4.84 -14.51 6.56
C ALA A 224 -3.89 -14.51 5.36
N VAL A 225 -3.56 -15.69 4.87
CA VAL A 225 -2.87 -15.89 3.58
C VAL A 225 -3.61 -16.93 2.75
N SER A 226 -3.56 -16.78 1.43
CA SER A 226 -3.97 -17.82 0.49
C SER A 226 -2.89 -18.91 0.42
N THR A 227 -2.23 -19.09 -0.72
CA THR A 227 -1.07 -20.01 -0.82
C THR A 227 0.19 -19.50 -0.12
N GLY A 228 0.22 -18.23 0.29
CA GLY A 228 1.35 -17.67 1.05
C GLY A 228 2.64 -17.45 0.25
N ARG A 229 2.56 -17.43 -1.09
CA ARG A 229 3.72 -17.31 -1.99
C ARG A 229 3.95 -15.86 -2.43
N ASN A 230 3.90 -14.91 -1.49
CA ASN A 230 4.14 -13.48 -1.77
C ASN A 230 5.64 -13.14 -1.76
N TRP A 231 6.41 -13.93 -2.51
CA TRP A 231 7.87 -13.86 -2.53
C TRP A 231 8.39 -12.49 -2.96
N GLY A 232 9.43 -12.03 -2.30
CA GLY A 232 9.98 -10.68 -2.49
C GLY A 232 9.26 -9.58 -1.70
N LEU A 233 8.11 -9.87 -1.10
CA LEU A 233 7.29 -8.92 -0.32
C LEU A 233 6.97 -9.43 1.10
N GLY A 234 7.57 -10.54 1.55
CA GLY A 234 7.36 -11.11 2.89
C GLY A 234 6.75 -12.51 2.92
N SER A 235 6.45 -13.13 1.78
CA SER A 235 6.01 -14.54 1.69
C SER A 235 4.75 -14.83 2.52
N ARG A 236 4.90 -15.58 3.62
CA ARG A 236 3.84 -15.91 4.61
C ARG A 236 3.95 -15.08 5.90
N GLY A 237 4.92 -14.18 5.97
CA GLY A 237 5.17 -13.34 7.13
C GLY A 237 4.00 -12.40 7.38
N ALA A 238 3.64 -12.26 8.65
CA ALA A 238 2.77 -11.18 9.11
C ALA A 238 3.52 -9.83 9.06
N VAL A 239 2.78 -8.73 9.18
CA VAL A 239 3.35 -7.38 9.30
C VAL A 239 3.74 -7.02 10.73
N GLU A 240 3.16 -7.71 11.71
CA GLU A 240 3.40 -7.50 13.14
C GLU A 240 3.67 -8.84 13.84
N ASP A 241 4.38 -8.77 14.96
CA ASP A 241 4.55 -9.90 15.87
C ASP A 241 3.23 -10.26 16.56
N ASP A 242 3.20 -11.47 17.13
CA ASP A 242 2.13 -11.94 18.01
C ASP A 242 0.78 -12.05 17.31
N SER A 243 0.80 -12.58 16.09
CA SER A 243 -0.40 -12.90 15.31
C SER A 243 -0.63 -14.41 15.22
N VAL A 244 -1.87 -14.79 14.91
CA VAL A 244 -2.25 -16.16 14.55
C VAL A 244 -2.45 -16.20 13.05
N ARG A 245 -1.68 -17.03 12.35
CA ARG A 245 -1.76 -17.11 10.88
C ARG A 245 -2.88 -18.05 10.45
N LEU A 246 -3.73 -17.59 9.54
CA LEU A 246 -4.78 -18.38 8.92
C LEU A 246 -4.36 -18.73 7.48
N GLU A 247 -4.04 -19.99 7.23
CA GLU A 247 -3.61 -20.48 5.92
C GLU A 247 -4.80 -21.10 5.17
N LEU A 248 -5.23 -20.44 4.09
CA LEU A 248 -6.43 -20.79 3.33
C LEU A 248 -6.15 -21.65 2.10
N ASP A 249 -4.95 -22.22 1.98
CA ASP A 249 -4.57 -23.09 0.86
C ASP A 249 -5.31 -24.43 0.85
N GLY A 250 -5.87 -24.84 1.98
CA GLY A 250 -6.81 -25.97 2.07
C GLY A 250 -8.16 -25.72 1.37
N LEU A 251 -8.57 -24.46 1.21
CA LEU A 251 -9.72 -24.06 0.39
C LEU A 251 -9.26 -23.93 -1.07
N ASN A 252 -9.17 -25.04 -1.80
CA ASN A 252 -8.55 -25.10 -3.14
C ASN A 252 -9.48 -25.57 -4.26
N GLN A 253 -10.80 -25.44 -4.08
CA GLN A 253 -11.76 -25.88 -5.08
C GLN A 253 -11.99 -24.82 -6.16
N ILE A 254 -12.03 -25.27 -7.42
CA ILE A 254 -12.73 -24.55 -8.50
C ILE A 254 -14.20 -24.94 -8.37
N ARG A 255 -14.95 -24.15 -7.60
CA ARG A 255 -16.35 -24.44 -7.22
C ARG A 255 -17.27 -24.52 -8.44
N ASP A 256 -17.05 -23.64 -9.41
CA ASP A 256 -17.84 -23.60 -10.65
C ASP A 256 -17.05 -22.93 -11.78
N ILE A 257 -17.38 -23.27 -13.03
CA ILE A 257 -16.72 -22.72 -14.21
C ILE A 257 -17.66 -22.71 -15.42
N SER A 258 -17.83 -21.53 -16.02
CA SER A 258 -18.50 -21.38 -17.30
C SER A 258 -17.54 -20.86 -18.36
N VAL A 259 -16.97 -21.78 -19.14
CA VAL A 259 -16.19 -21.44 -20.34
C VAL A 259 -17.05 -20.63 -21.32
N ALA A 260 -18.34 -20.93 -21.39
CA ALA A 260 -19.24 -20.25 -22.31
C ALA A 260 -19.41 -18.77 -21.94
N ASN A 261 -19.74 -18.51 -20.68
CA ASN A 261 -20.01 -17.16 -20.17
C ASN A 261 -18.74 -16.43 -19.69
N GLY A 262 -17.60 -17.12 -19.62
CA GLY A 262 -16.29 -16.53 -19.38
C GLY A 262 -16.03 -16.17 -17.92
N TRP A 263 -16.33 -17.08 -16.99
CA TRP A 263 -16.05 -16.88 -15.57
C TRP A 263 -15.75 -18.21 -14.86
N ALA A 264 -15.08 -18.13 -13.72
CA ALA A 264 -14.87 -19.23 -12.78
C ALA A 264 -15.09 -18.73 -11.33
N VAL A 265 -15.68 -19.57 -10.48
CA VAL A 265 -15.76 -19.35 -9.03
C VAL A 265 -14.67 -20.21 -8.40
N ILE A 266 -13.74 -19.58 -7.70
CA ILE A 266 -12.56 -20.23 -7.16
C ILE A 266 -12.35 -19.90 -5.69
N GLU A 267 -11.66 -20.78 -4.98
CA GLU A 267 -11.24 -20.59 -3.60
C GLU A 267 -9.79 -20.08 -3.49
N PRO A 268 -9.35 -19.57 -2.31
CA PRO A 268 -8.03 -18.96 -2.12
C PRO A 268 -6.84 -19.87 -2.47
N GLY A 269 -6.94 -21.16 -2.20
CA GLY A 269 -5.92 -22.16 -2.51
C GLY A 269 -5.78 -22.50 -3.99
N VAL A 270 -6.72 -22.10 -4.85
CA VAL A 270 -6.65 -22.37 -6.30
C VAL A 270 -5.45 -21.63 -6.90
N THR A 271 -4.52 -22.39 -7.46
CA THR A 271 -3.31 -21.88 -8.09
C THR A 271 -3.52 -21.55 -9.57
N GLN A 272 -2.58 -20.81 -10.17
CA GLN A 272 -2.58 -20.58 -11.61
C GLN A 272 -2.58 -21.90 -12.38
N HIS A 273 -1.76 -22.87 -11.95
CA HIS A 273 -1.67 -24.20 -12.55
C HIS A 273 -3.01 -24.93 -12.56
N ASP A 274 -3.75 -24.89 -11.44
CA ASP A 274 -5.02 -25.60 -11.32
C ASP A 274 -6.03 -25.09 -12.35
N LEU A 275 -6.22 -23.78 -12.43
CA LEU A 275 -7.21 -23.20 -13.35
C LEU A 275 -6.76 -23.26 -14.81
N THR A 276 -5.47 -23.05 -15.12
CA THR A 276 -4.98 -23.17 -16.51
C THR A 276 -5.12 -24.59 -17.01
N THR A 277 -4.82 -25.60 -16.18
CA THR A 277 -5.01 -27.01 -16.50
C THR A 277 -6.48 -27.31 -16.86
N ARG A 278 -7.43 -26.76 -16.11
CA ARG A 278 -8.87 -26.91 -16.39
C ARG A 278 -9.33 -26.18 -17.66
N LEU A 279 -8.57 -25.20 -18.13
CA LEU A 279 -8.87 -24.40 -19.33
C LEU A 279 -8.13 -24.90 -20.58
N LEU A 280 -7.27 -25.91 -20.47
CA LEU A 280 -6.53 -26.48 -21.60
C LEU A 280 -7.50 -26.93 -22.71
N GLY A 281 -7.19 -26.53 -23.95
CA GLY A 281 -8.03 -26.80 -25.13
C GLY A 281 -9.34 -26.01 -25.19
N SER A 282 -9.68 -25.19 -24.20
CA SER A 282 -10.91 -24.40 -24.19
C SER A 282 -10.76 -23.08 -24.96
N ARG A 283 -11.89 -22.47 -25.31
CA ARG A 283 -11.97 -21.12 -25.91
C ARG A 283 -11.68 -19.97 -24.93
N ARG A 284 -11.27 -20.29 -23.70
CA ARG A 284 -10.97 -19.34 -22.64
C ARG A 284 -9.55 -19.55 -22.11
N ILE A 285 -8.96 -18.47 -21.61
CA ILE A 285 -7.65 -18.46 -20.96
C ILE A 285 -7.70 -17.67 -19.66
N LEU A 286 -6.77 -17.98 -18.77
CA LEU A 286 -6.50 -17.17 -17.58
C LEU A 286 -5.50 -16.06 -17.94
N ASN A 287 -5.69 -14.87 -17.36
CA ASN A 287 -4.64 -13.86 -17.29
C ASN A 287 -3.60 -14.31 -16.25
N VAL A 288 -2.58 -15.03 -16.69
CA VAL A 288 -1.50 -15.53 -15.83
C VAL A 288 -0.47 -14.43 -15.57
N THR A 289 0.31 -14.57 -14.50
CA THR A 289 1.47 -13.73 -14.17
C THR A 289 2.75 -14.36 -14.70
N ALA A 290 3.90 -13.70 -14.59
CA ALA A 290 5.21 -14.32 -14.85
C ALA A 290 5.82 -14.98 -13.59
N SER A 291 5.04 -15.09 -12.51
CA SER A 291 5.45 -15.78 -11.27
C SER A 291 5.10 -17.27 -11.33
N SER A 292 5.55 -18.04 -10.33
CA SER A 292 5.31 -19.48 -10.21
C SER A 292 3.85 -19.85 -10.51
N ALA A 293 3.68 -20.99 -11.20
CA ALA A 293 2.38 -21.57 -11.50
C ALA A 293 1.62 -21.95 -10.22
N HIS A 294 2.34 -22.13 -9.11
CA HIS A 294 1.78 -22.52 -7.82
C HIS A 294 1.29 -21.32 -6.97
N THR A 295 1.36 -20.08 -7.45
CA THR A 295 0.80 -18.93 -6.72
C THR A 295 -0.73 -18.90 -6.80
N SER A 296 -1.38 -18.44 -5.73
CA SER A 296 -2.83 -18.26 -5.65
C SER A 296 -3.31 -17.22 -6.66
N ILE A 297 -4.39 -17.54 -7.36
CA ILE A 297 -5.08 -16.61 -8.26
C ILE A 297 -5.75 -15.49 -7.48
N LEU A 298 -6.45 -15.82 -6.38
CA LEU A 298 -7.12 -14.83 -5.53
C LEU A 298 -6.13 -14.02 -4.71
N GLY A 299 -5.17 -14.66 -4.04
CA GLY A 299 -4.16 -13.95 -3.24
C GLY A 299 -3.41 -12.90 -4.05
N ASN A 300 -3.04 -13.23 -5.30
CA ASN A 300 -2.41 -12.27 -6.20
C ASN A 300 -3.38 -11.12 -6.58
N ALA A 301 -4.64 -11.42 -6.88
CA ALA A 301 -5.63 -10.39 -7.22
C ALA A 301 -5.93 -9.44 -6.05
N LEU A 302 -6.01 -9.97 -4.83
CA LEU A 302 -6.26 -9.20 -3.61
C LEU A 302 -5.10 -8.27 -3.25
N ASP A 303 -3.86 -8.65 -3.56
CA ASP A 303 -2.70 -7.75 -3.43
C ASP A 303 -2.44 -6.93 -4.71
N ARG A 304 -3.40 -6.91 -5.65
CA ARG A 304 -3.41 -6.13 -6.90
C ARG A 304 -2.27 -6.47 -7.88
N GLY A 305 -1.83 -7.72 -7.91
CA GLY A 305 -0.76 -8.18 -8.79
C GLY A 305 -1.07 -8.06 -10.28
N VAL A 306 -0.01 -8.15 -11.09
CA VAL A 306 -0.03 -7.88 -12.54
C VAL A 306 0.10 -9.18 -13.33
N GLY A 307 -0.86 -9.43 -14.23
CA GLY A 307 -0.79 -10.49 -15.22
C GLY A 307 -0.19 -10.01 -16.55
N LEU A 308 -0.01 -10.91 -17.51
CA LEU A 308 0.54 -10.59 -18.84
C LEU A 308 -0.44 -9.78 -19.70
N ARG A 309 -1.73 -9.75 -19.36
CA ARG A 309 -2.76 -9.03 -20.13
C ARG A 309 -3.30 -7.77 -19.47
N ARG A 310 -3.26 -7.69 -18.14
CA ARG A 310 -3.71 -6.54 -17.31
C ARG A 310 -3.49 -6.84 -15.83
N GLN A 311 -3.72 -5.88 -14.95
CA GLN A 311 -3.81 -6.13 -13.50
C GLN A 311 -4.90 -7.16 -13.19
N ARG A 312 -4.60 -8.07 -12.25
CA ARG A 312 -5.48 -9.17 -11.84
C ARG A 312 -6.75 -8.70 -11.14
N LEU A 313 -6.71 -7.52 -10.53
CA LEU A 313 -7.90 -6.90 -9.93
C LEU A 313 -9.03 -6.69 -10.96
N HIS A 314 -8.70 -6.36 -12.22
CA HIS A 314 -9.71 -6.22 -13.29
C HIS A 314 -10.38 -7.55 -13.69
N ASP A 315 -9.79 -8.68 -13.30
CA ASP A 315 -10.39 -9.99 -13.51
C ASP A 315 -11.32 -10.41 -12.36
N LEU A 316 -11.18 -9.79 -11.18
CA LEU A 316 -12.00 -10.07 -10.01
C LEU A 316 -13.33 -9.32 -10.12
N VAL A 317 -14.44 -10.06 -10.22
CA VAL A 317 -15.78 -9.47 -10.39
C VAL A 317 -16.72 -9.73 -9.22
N GLY A 318 -16.28 -10.50 -8.24
CA GLY A 318 -16.97 -10.69 -6.98
C GLY A 318 -16.11 -11.44 -5.97
N VAL A 319 -16.38 -11.23 -4.68
CA VAL A 319 -15.70 -11.92 -3.56
C VAL A 319 -16.73 -12.38 -2.53
N GLU A 320 -16.42 -13.51 -1.91
CA GLU A 320 -17.11 -14.07 -0.76
C GLU A 320 -16.16 -13.86 0.41
N VAL A 321 -16.64 -13.18 1.44
CA VAL A 321 -15.82 -12.68 2.55
C VAL A 321 -16.48 -13.07 3.85
N ILE A 322 -15.69 -13.57 4.79
CA ILE A 322 -16.09 -13.63 6.19
C ILE A 322 -15.69 -12.32 6.86
N MET A 323 -16.69 -11.60 7.35
CA MET A 323 -16.53 -10.34 8.07
C MET A 323 -15.99 -10.58 9.49
N PRO A 324 -15.47 -9.57 10.19
CA PRO A 324 -14.93 -9.71 11.56
C PRO A 324 -15.93 -10.23 12.59
N ASP A 325 -17.23 -10.04 12.35
CA ASP A 325 -18.32 -10.59 13.16
C ASP A 325 -18.67 -12.06 12.80
N GLY A 326 -17.97 -12.64 11.83
CA GLY A 326 -18.19 -14.00 11.34
C GLY A 326 -19.38 -14.11 10.37
N GLU A 327 -19.95 -13.01 9.91
CA GLU A 327 -20.96 -13.01 8.84
C GLU A 327 -20.32 -13.33 7.48
N LEU A 328 -21.00 -14.13 6.66
CA LEU A 328 -20.62 -14.39 5.27
C LEU A 328 -21.28 -13.35 4.35
N VAL A 329 -20.49 -12.56 3.64
CA VAL A 329 -20.97 -11.55 2.69
C VAL A 329 -20.45 -11.86 1.29
N ARG A 330 -21.32 -11.67 0.28
CA ARG A 330 -20.93 -11.70 -1.14
C ARG A 330 -21.03 -10.32 -1.75
N LEU A 331 -19.95 -9.93 -2.41
CA LEU A 331 -19.81 -8.64 -3.09
C LEU A 331 -19.64 -8.86 -4.59
N GLY A 332 -20.10 -7.87 -5.37
CA GLY A 332 -20.29 -8.02 -6.81
C GLY A 332 -21.51 -8.88 -7.15
N TRP A 333 -21.84 -8.98 -8.42
CA TRP A 333 -22.86 -9.91 -8.89
C TRP A 333 -22.24 -11.25 -9.23
N TRP A 334 -22.71 -12.29 -8.57
CA TRP A 334 -22.25 -13.65 -8.76
C TRP A 334 -23.04 -14.36 -9.85
N PRO A 335 -22.44 -15.38 -10.49
CA PRO A 335 -23.20 -16.31 -11.31
C PRO A 335 -24.37 -16.93 -10.53
N HIS A 336 -25.43 -17.28 -11.25
CA HIS A 336 -26.58 -18.05 -10.74
C HIS A 336 -27.48 -17.39 -9.67
N GLU A 337 -27.11 -16.27 -9.06
CA GLU A 337 -27.95 -15.61 -8.04
C GLU A 337 -29.22 -14.96 -8.60
N SER A 338 -29.16 -14.44 -9.83
CA SER A 338 -30.30 -13.72 -10.45
C SER A 338 -30.48 -14.01 -11.94
N GLY A 339 -29.73 -14.97 -12.50
CA GLY A 339 -29.62 -15.17 -13.96
C GLY A 339 -28.89 -14.02 -14.69
N SER A 340 -28.45 -12.99 -13.97
CA SER A 340 -27.65 -11.87 -14.50
C SER A 340 -26.20 -12.30 -14.75
N ALA A 341 -25.48 -11.51 -15.56
CA ALA A 341 -24.07 -11.71 -15.82
C ALA A 341 -23.20 -11.21 -14.65
N PRO A 342 -22.04 -11.85 -14.37
CA PRO A 342 -21.15 -11.38 -13.33
C PRO A 342 -20.65 -9.95 -13.56
N ASN A 343 -20.70 -9.13 -12.51
CA ASN A 343 -20.43 -7.71 -12.59
C ASN A 343 -19.80 -7.20 -11.28
N ALA A 344 -18.65 -6.52 -11.39
CA ALA A 344 -17.88 -5.99 -10.27
C ALA A 344 -18.57 -4.82 -9.55
N ALA A 345 -19.37 -4.03 -10.26
CA ALA A 345 -20.02 -2.85 -9.71
C ALA A 345 -21.23 -3.22 -8.84
N GLY A 346 -22.01 -4.21 -9.28
CA GLY A 346 -23.26 -4.58 -8.63
C GLY A 346 -24.30 -3.44 -8.67
N LEU A 347 -25.10 -3.31 -7.61
CA LEU A 347 -26.06 -2.21 -7.44
C LEU A 347 -25.59 -1.28 -6.31
N GLY A 348 -25.55 0.03 -6.56
CA GLY A 348 -25.08 1.02 -5.58
C GLY A 348 -23.55 1.18 -5.57
N PRO A 349 -22.96 1.67 -4.47
CA PRO A 349 -21.50 1.74 -4.32
C PRO A 349 -20.88 0.34 -4.38
N SER A 350 -19.88 0.15 -5.24
CA SER A 350 -19.14 -1.11 -5.25
C SER A 350 -18.18 -1.18 -4.07
N LEU A 351 -18.39 -2.16 -3.19
CA LEU A 351 -17.51 -2.43 -2.05
C LEU A 351 -16.37 -3.38 -2.40
N LEU A 352 -16.37 -3.96 -3.61
CA LEU A 352 -15.43 -5.02 -4.01
C LEU A 352 -13.97 -4.61 -3.82
N SER A 353 -13.60 -3.41 -4.27
CA SER A 353 -12.22 -2.91 -4.20
C SER A 353 -11.74 -2.65 -2.77
N LEU A 354 -12.65 -2.49 -1.80
CA LEU A 354 -12.29 -2.31 -0.40
C LEU A 354 -11.58 -3.53 0.20
N PHE A 355 -11.76 -4.71 -0.39
CA PHE A 355 -11.15 -5.96 0.08
C PHE A 355 -9.82 -6.30 -0.61
N SER A 356 -9.30 -5.41 -1.45
CA SER A 356 -7.96 -5.53 -2.05
C SER A 356 -6.97 -4.63 -1.31
N GLN A 357 -5.83 -5.18 -0.90
CA GLN A 357 -4.84 -4.51 -0.04
C GLN A 357 -5.49 -3.92 1.21
N SER A 358 -6.15 -4.77 2.00
CA SER A 358 -6.91 -4.38 3.18
C SER A 358 -6.97 -5.52 4.19
N ASP A 359 -7.40 -5.22 5.41
CA ASP A 359 -7.68 -6.20 6.48
C ASP A 359 -9.15 -6.16 6.95
N LEU A 360 -10.08 -5.76 6.08
CA LEU A 360 -11.50 -5.57 6.43
C LEU A 360 -12.31 -6.88 6.53
N GLY A 361 -11.74 -8.01 6.11
CA GLY A 361 -12.40 -9.31 6.09
C GLY A 361 -11.50 -10.40 5.51
N ILE A 362 -11.90 -11.66 5.66
CA ILE A 362 -11.17 -12.82 5.13
C ILE A 362 -11.89 -13.36 3.89
N VAL A 363 -11.26 -13.24 2.72
CA VAL A 363 -11.82 -13.72 1.45
C VAL A 363 -11.73 -15.24 1.36
N THR A 364 -12.86 -15.92 1.19
CA THR A 364 -12.98 -17.39 1.13
C THR A 364 -13.36 -17.92 -0.25
N ALA A 365 -13.79 -17.05 -1.17
CA ALA A 365 -13.90 -17.35 -2.60
C ALA A 365 -14.00 -16.08 -3.44
N GLY A 366 -13.83 -16.21 -4.76
CA GLY A 366 -14.00 -15.11 -5.69
C GLY A 366 -14.41 -15.56 -7.08
N VAL A 367 -15.07 -14.65 -7.79
CA VAL A 367 -15.46 -14.82 -9.18
C VAL A 367 -14.40 -14.16 -10.06
N ILE A 368 -13.74 -14.96 -10.90
CA ILE A 368 -12.70 -14.53 -11.83
C ILE A 368 -13.23 -14.57 -13.26
N ARG A 369 -13.07 -13.46 -14.00
CA ARG A 369 -13.35 -13.38 -15.42
C ARG A 369 -12.29 -14.14 -16.22
N LEU A 370 -12.75 -14.94 -17.18
CA LEU A 370 -11.91 -15.66 -18.12
C LEU A 370 -11.83 -14.92 -19.45
N ILE A 371 -10.61 -14.79 -19.98
CA ILE A 371 -10.35 -14.07 -21.22
C ILE A 371 -10.69 -14.97 -22.41
N ALA A 372 -11.26 -14.41 -23.48
CA ALA A 372 -11.46 -15.15 -24.72
C ALA A 372 -10.09 -15.50 -25.33
N ARG A 373 -9.90 -16.76 -25.71
CA ARG A 373 -8.68 -17.18 -26.40
C ARG A 373 -8.63 -16.54 -27.80
N PRO A 374 -7.58 -15.80 -28.16
CA PRO A 374 -7.40 -15.35 -29.54
C PRO A 374 -7.26 -16.53 -30.50
N GLU A 375 -7.67 -16.37 -31.77
CA GLU A 375 -7.47 -17.42 -32.79
C GLU A 375 -5.99 -17.61 -33.09
N VAL A 376 -5.26 -16.49 -33.18
CA VAL A 376 -3.81 -16.43 -33.37
C VAL A 376 -3.25 -15.36 -32.44
N GLN A 377 -2.04 -15.57 -31.97
CA GLN A 377 -1.27 -14.59 -31.21
C GLN A 377 0.21 -14.75 -31.49
N HIS A 378 0.94 -13.64 -31.47
CA HIS A 378 2.37 -13.58 -31.68
C HIS A 378 2.97 -12.46 -30.83
N VAL A 379 4.28 -12.53 -30.60
CA VAL A 379 5.03 -11.50 -29.88
C VAL A 379 6.04 -10.89 -30.84
N LEU A 380 6.02 -9.56 -30.95
CA LEU A 380 7.07 -8.78 -31.58
C LEU A 380 8.12 -8.42 -30.53
N ARG A 381 9.38 -8.77 -30.78
CA ARG A 381 10.51 -8.47 -29.91
C ARG A 381 11.39 -7.42 -30.56
N LEU A 382 11.67 -6.35 -29.82
CA LEU A 382 12.43 -5.20 -30.28
C LEU A 382 13.62 -4.99 -29.36
N SER A 383 14.84 -5.14 -29.87
CA SER A 383 16.05 -4.88 -29.08
C SER A 383 16.63 -3.52 -29.41
N PHE A 384 17.18 -2.82 -28.42
CA PHE A 384 17.73 -1.47 -28.56
C PHE A 384 18.74 -1.15 -27.47
N GLY A 385 19.63 -0.18 -27.75
CA GLY A 385 20.64 0.29 -26.80
C GLY A 385 20.09 1.26 -25.76
N ALA A 386 20.79 1.39 -24.63
CA ALA A 386 20.40 2.28 -23.54
C ALA A 386 20.33 3.77 -23.95
N ASP A 387 21.13 4.18 -24.94
CA ASP A 387 21.13 5.52 -25.52
C ASP A 387 19.81 5.87 -26.24
N ARG A 388 18.98 4.88 -26.55
CA ARG A 388 17.69 5.04 -27.25
C ARG A 388 16.46 4.92 -26.36
N LEU A 389 16.65 4.65 -25.06
CA LEU A 389 15.57 4.32 -24.14
C LEU A 389 14.41 5.33 -24.19
N VAL A 390 14.71 6.62 -24.04
CA VAL A 390 13.69 7.68 -23.99
C VAL A 390 12.82 7.66 -25.25
N LEU A 391 13.45 7.67 -26.43
CA LEU A 391 12.75 7.71 -27.71
C LEU A 391 11.93 6.44 -27.97
N VAL A 392 12.47 5.27 -27.59
CA VAL A 392 11.79 3.98 -27.75
C VAL A 392 10.57 3.88 -26.85
N VAL A 393 10.70 4.28 -25.58
CA VAL A 393 9.59 4.29 -24.61
C VAL A 393 8.45 5.17 -25.12
N ASP A 394 8.76 6.39 -25.60
CA ASP A 394 7.74 7.31 -26.14
C ASP A 394 7.09 6.78 -27.44
N ALA A 395 7.87 6.14 -28.32
CA ALA A 395 7.35 5.52 -29.54
C ALA A 395 6.39 4.37 -29.22
N ILE A 396 6.79 3.45 -28.33
CA ILE A 396 5.95 2.31 -27.94
C ILE A 396 4.71 2.80 -27.19
N ARG A 397 4.83 3.83 -26.34
CA ARG A 397 3.67 4.45 -25.66
C ARG A 397 2.63 4.92 -26.67
N ARG A 398 3.06 5.61 -27.74
CA ARG A 398 2.18 6.03 -28.84
C ARG A 398 1.48 4.82 -29.46
N TRP A 399 2.21 3.76 -29.77
CA TRP A 399 1.65 2.54 -30.34
C TRP A 399 0.63 1.86 -29.42
N GLN A 400 0.89 1.82 -28.11
CA GLN A 400 -0.05 1.29 -27.12
C GLN A 400 -1.33 2.13 -27.04
N ALA A 401 -1.19 3.46 -27.01
CA ALA A 401 -2.33 4.39 -27.00
C ALA A 401 -3.21 4.27 -28.26
N GLN A 402 -2.63 3.84 -29.39
CA GLN A 402 -3.37 3.54 -30.62
C GLN A 402 -3.90 2.10 -30.71
N GLY A 403 -3.67 1.27 -29.68
CA GLY A 403 -4.14 -0.11 -29.64
C GLY A 403 -3.44 -1.04 -30.63
N LEU A 404 -2.20 -0.74 -31.03
CA LEU A 404 -1.47 -1.56 -32.00
C LEU A 404 -1.04 -2.92 -31.43
N PHE A 405 -0.89 -3.03 -30.11
CA PHE A 405 -0.65 -4.27 -29.39
C PHE A 405 -1.52 -4.32 -28.12
N GLN A 406 -1.55 -5.48 -27.47
CA GLN A 406 -2.41 -5.76 -26.32
C GLN A 406 -1.61 -6.28 -25.14
N GLY A 407 -2.19 -6.12 -23.95
CA GLY A 407 -1.64 -6.65 -22.72
C GLY A 407 -0.68 -5.69 -22.05
N VAL A 408 0.03 -6.20 -21.05
CA VAL A 408 1.05 -5.45 -20.33
C VAL A 408 2.33 -5.51 -21.16
N LEU A 409 2.80 -4.36 -21.66
CA LEU A 409 4.11 -4.27 -22.31
C LEU A 409 5.17 -4.75 -21.34
N LYS A 410 6.19 -5.46 -21.83
CA LYS A 410 7.35 -5.83 -21.01
C LYS A 410 8.65 -5.41 -21.69
N ILE A 411 9.41 -4.55 -21.04
CA ILE A 411 10.79 -4.23 -21.43
C ILE A 411 11.72 -4.73 -20.33
N TYR A 412 12.64 -5.60 -20.70
CA TYR A 412 13.65 -6.14 -19.80
C TYR A 412 15.00 -5.47 -20.07
N ASP A 413 15.71 -5.11 -19.01
CA ASP A 413 17.13 -4.77 -19.06
C ASP A 413 18.00 -6.06 -19.01
N ALA A 414 19.29 -5.92 -19.32
CA ALA A 414 20.21 -7.06 -19.29
C ALA A 414 20.30 -7.73 -17.90
N THR A 415 20.22 -6.96 -16.81
CA THR A 415 20.31 -7.47 -15.43
C THR A 415 19.12 -8.36 -15.06
N SER A 416 17.90 -7.92 -15.37
CA SER A 416 16.67 -8.70 -15.13
C SER A 416 16.58 -9.88 -16.07
N SER A 417 16.88 -9.73 -17.37
CA SER A 417 16.91 -10.84 -18.33
C SER A 417 17.84 -11.97 -17.88
N THR A 418 19.06 -11.62 -17.48
CA THR A 418 20.03 -12.60 -16.94
C THR A 418 19.52 -13.25 -15.66
N SER A 419 18.89 -12.46 -14.78
CA SER A 419 18.33 -12.96 -13.53
C SER A 419 17.23 -14.00 -13.75
N TYR A 420 16.49 -13.87 -14.85
CA TYR A 420 15.41 -14.78 -15.23
C TYR A 420 15.84 -15.90 -16.19
N GLY A 421 17.15 -16.07 -16.39
CA GLY A 421 17.71 -17.21 -17.12
C GLY A 421 17.75 -17.05 -18.64
N SER A 422 17.66 -15.81 -19.15
CA SER A 422 18.01 -15.50 -20.55
C SER A 422 19.48 -15.07 -20.64
N LYS A 423 20.13 -15.39 -21.75
CA LYS A 423 21.44 -14.82 -22.11
C LYS A 423 21.20 -13.59 -22.98
N ASP A 424 21.06 -12.42 -22.37
CA ASP A 424 20.94 -11.18 -23.13
C ASP A 424 22.31 -10.51 -23.33
N GLU A 425 22.49 -9.92 -24.50
CA GLU A 425 23.56 -8.98 -24.81
C GLU A 425 23.17 -7.57 -24.30
N ASP A 426 24.14 -6.66 -24.20
CA ASP A 426 23.95 -5.33 -23.64
C ASP A 426 22.72 -4.58 -24.22
N GLY A 427 21.92 -3.96 -23.36
CA GLY A 427 20.79 -3.10 -23.74
C GLY A 427 19.43 -3.55 -23.17
N TYR A 428 18.37 -3.33 -23.96
CA TYR A 428 16.99 -3.59 -23.60
C TYR A 428 16.27 -4.41 -24.67
N ARG A 429 15.27 -5.20 -24.24
CA ARG A 429 14.37 -5.93 -25.14
C ARG A 429 12.90 -5.72 -24.76
N ALA A 430 12.14 -5.10 -25.66
CA ALA A 430 10.69 -4.92 -25.53
C ALA A 430 9.92 -6.08 -26.16
N HIS A 431 8.85 -6.52 -25.50
CA HIS A 431 7.97 -7.63 -25.92
C HIS A 431 6.54 -7.12 -26.10
N LEU A 432 6.11 -6.99 -27.35
CA LEU A 432 4.79 -6.47 -27.72
C LEU A 432 3.91 -7.63 -28.18
N SER A 433 2.85 -7.92 -27.42
CA SER A 433 1.97 -9.05 -27.71
C SER A 433 0.78 -8.64 -28.58
N VAL A 434 0.53 -9.38 -29.66
CA VAL A 434 -0.58 -9.15 -30.57
C VAL A 434 -1.44 -10.40 -30.62
N GLY A 435 -2.76 -10.26 -30.42
CA GLY A 435 -3.70 -11.37 -30.47
C GLY A 435 -5.02 -10.98 -31.11
N GLY A 436 -5.61 -11.90 -31.88
CA GLY A 436 -6.91 -11.69 -32.50
C GLY A 436 -7.22 -12.76 -33.53
N THR A 437 -7.92 -12.36 -34.59
CA THR A 437 -8.06 -13.17 -35.81
C THR A 437 -6.73 -13.20 -36.57
N ALA A 438 -6.54 -14.21 -37.43
CA ALA A 438 -5.33 -14.29 -38.25
C ALA A 438 -5.09 -13.02 -39.10
N ALA A 439 -6.15 -12.47 -39.71
CA ALA A 439 -6.08 -11.27 -40.54
C ALA A 439 -5.69 -10.01 -39.73
N SER A 440 -6.31 -9.82 -38.56
CA SER A 440 -5.99 -8.68 -37.68
C SER A 440 -4.56 -8.77 -37.14
N VAL A 441 -4.12 -9.96 -36.74
CA VAL A 441 -2.75 -10.16 -36.22
C VAL A 441 -1.74 -9.89 -37.33
N SER A 442 -1.95 -10.41 -38.53
CA SER A 442 -1.06 -10.15 -39.67
C SER A 442 -0.96 -8.66 -40.01
N ALA A 443 -2.08 -7.93 -39.99
CA ALA A 443 -2.10 -6.50 -40.29
C ALA A 443 -1.38 -5.68 -39.21
N LEU A 444 -1.67 -5.94 -37.92
CA LEU A 444 -1.07 -5.23 -36.80
C LEU A 444 0.44 -5.49 -36.70
N LEU A 445 0.89 -6.73 -36.90
CA LEU A 445 2.32 -7.04 -36.96
C LEU A 445 3.02 -6.37 -38.13
N GLY A 446 2.37 -6.27 -39.30
CA GLY A 446 2.88 -5.51 -40.44
C GLY A 446 3.11 -4.04 -40.06
N ILE A 447 2.06 -3.38 -39.55
CA ILE A 447 2.12 -1.98 -39.12
C ILE A 447 3.22 -1.75 -38.08
N LEU A 448 3.28 -2.59 -37.04
CA LEU A 448 4.30 -2.45 -35.99
C LEU A 448 5.71 -2.68 -36.52
N THR A 449 5.90 -3.61 -37.46
CA THR A 449 7.21 -3.88 -38.07
C THR A 449 7.66 -2.70 -38.93
N ASP A 450 6.74 -2.13 -39.71
CA ASP A 450 7.00 -0.97 -40.57
C ASP A 450 7.33 0.26 -39.70
N GLU A 451 6.49 0.57 -38.71
CA GLU A 451 6.71 1.65 -37.74
C GLU A 451 8.06 1.51 -37.01
N ALA A 452 8.37 0.30 -36.51
CA ALA A 452 9.65 0.04 -35.85
C ALA A 452 10.84 0.25 -36.80
N SER A 453 10.73 -0.21 -38.06
CA SER A 453 11.78 -0.06 -39.06
C SER A 453 12.01 1.40 -39.45
N GLU A 454 10.93 2.17 -39.64
CA GLU A 454 10.97 3.59 -40.02
C GLU A 454 11.61 4.46 -38.93
N THR A 455 11.45 4.10 -37.65
CA THR A 455 12.08 4.86 -36.55
C THR A 455 13.61 4.80 -36.57
N GLY A 456 14.20 3.72 -37.09
CA GLY A 456 15.63 3.46 -37.02
C GLY A 456 16.19 3.31 -35.58
N LEU A 457 15.34 3.07 -34.58
CA LEU A 457 15.74 3.01 -33.16
C LEU A 457 16.20 1.62 -32.70
N PHE A 458 15.82 0.56 -33.43
CA PHE A 458 15.99 -0.82 -32.98
C PHE A 458 17.16 -1.51 -33.68
N SER A 459 17.95 -2.25 -32.91
CA SER A 459 19.04 -3.10 -33.43
C SER A 459 18.52 -4.41 -34.00
N SER A 460 17.37 -4.89 -33.54
CA SER A 460 16.68 -6.06 -34.08
C SER A 460 15.17 -5.95 -33.93
N ILE A 461 14.45 -6.53 -34.90
CA ILE A 461 12.99 -6.60 -34.97
C ILE A 461 12.63 -8.04 -35.29
N ASP A 462 12.24 -8.81 -34.27
CA ASP A 462 12.01 -10.25 -34.38
C ASP A 462 10.54 -10.58 -34.12
N ARG A 463 9.88 -11.22 -35.08
CA ARG A 463 8.49 -11.69 -34.92
C ARG A 463 8.48 -13.17 -34.55
N SER A 464 7.69 -13.55 -33.55
CA SER A 464 7.63 -14.95 -33.09
C SER A 464 7.12 -15.96 -34.14
N ASP A 465 6.33 -15.51 -35.12
CA ASP A 465 5.82 -16.34 -36.22
C ASP A 465 6.88 -16.70 -37.28
N GLN A 466 7.93 -15.88 -37.38
CA GLN A 466 9.02 -16.07 -38.35
C GLN A 466 10.29 -16.58 -37.67
N LYS A 467 10.53 -16.10 -36.45
CA LYS A 467 11.70 -16.40 -35.64
C LYS A 467 11.22 -16.64 -34.21
N PRO A 468 10.81 -17.87 -33.86
CA PRO A 468 10.43 -18.20 -32.48
C PRO A 468 11.62 -17.99 -31.52
N PRO A 469 11.35 -17.72 -30.24
CA PRO A 469 12.42 -17.57 -29.25
C PRO A 469 13.22 -18.87 -29.12
N THR A 470 14.54 -18.74 -28.95
CA THR A 470 15.45 -19.86 -28.77
C THR A 470 15.28 -20.48 -27.39
N GLU A 471 15.75 -21.72 -27.20
CA GLU A 471 15.59 -22.43 -25.92
C GLU A 471 16.24 -21.71 -24.73
N ASP A 472 17.32 -20.97 -24.99
CA ASP A 472 18.09 -20.17 -24.03
C ASP A 472 17.53 -18.76 -23.77
N ASP A 473 16.47 -18.35 -24.47
CA ASP A 473 15.72 -17.13 -24.17
C ASP A 473 14.50 -17.44 -23.30
N THR A 474 14.76 -17.75 -22.03
CA THR A 474 13.72 -18.09 -21.05
C THR A 474 12.66 -16.99 -20.93
N VAL A 475 13.07 -15.71 -20.89
CA VAL A 475 12.15 -14.57 -20.76
C VAL A 475 11.19 -14.50 -21.95
N ALA A 476 11.70 -14.49 -23.20
CA ALA A 476 10.83 -14.39 -24.36
C ALA A 476 9.84 -15.57 -24.44
N ARG A 477 10.30 -16.78 -24.12
CA ARG A 477 9.45 -17.98 -24.07
C ARG A 477 8.35 -17.88 -23.01
N VAL A 478 8.68 -17.37 -21.80
CA VAL A 478 7.70 -17.18 -20.73
C VAL A 478 6.71 -16.08 -21.07
N VAL A 479 7.14 -14.98 -21.67
CA VAL A 479 6.21 -13.91 -22.10
C VAL A 479 5.24 -14.43 -23.17
N GLU A 480 5.74 -15.18 -24.16
CA GLU A 480 4.90 -15.74 -25.22
C GLU A 480 3.91 -16.81 -24.69
N ALA A 481 4.39 -17.76 -23.87
CA ALA A 481 3.54 -18.77 -23.23
C ALA A 481 2.54 -18.13 -22.25
N GLY A 482 3.00 -17.19 -21.42
CA GLY A 482 2.17 -16.50 -20.44
C GLY A 482 1.06 -15.66 -21.10
N PHE A 483 1.34 -14.97 -22.20
CA PHE A 483 0.30 -14.27 -22.96
C PHE A 483 -0.78 -15.24 -23.51
N ALA A 484 -0.38 -16.49 -23.80
CA ALA A 484 -1.27 -17.59 -24.18
C ALA A 484 -2.10 -18.18 -23.02
N GLY A 485 -1.86 -17.74 -21.79
CA GLY A 485 -2.42 -18.33 -20.57
C GLY A 485 -1.79 -19.67 -20.20
N ASP A 486 -0.57 -19.95 -20.68
CA ASP A 486 0.20 -21.15 -20.35
C ASP A 486 1.23 -20.86 -19.25
N THR A 487 1.22 -21.70 -18.22
CA THR A 487 2.11 -21.61 -17.04
C THR A 487 3.27 -22.60 -17.09
N SER A 488 3.42 -23.37 -18.17
CA SER A 488 4.36 -24.50 -18.29
C SER A 488 5.83 -24.12 -18.04
N LEU A 489 6.20 -22.86 -18.28
CA LEU A 489 7.58 -22.37 -18.15
C LEU A 489 7.84 -21.56 -16.87
N HIS A 490 6.82 -21.33 -16.02
CA HIS A 490 6.96 -20.45 -14.87
C HIS A 490 7.95 -20.98 -13.82
N GLU A 491 7.98 -22.29 -13.60
CA GLU A 491 8.93 -22.90 -12.65
C GLU A 491 10.37 -22.83 -13.15
N GLN A 492 10.60 -22.84 -14.47
CA GLN A 492 11.94 -22.61 -15.03
C GLN A 492 12.43 -21.20 -14.71
N MET A 493 11.58 -20.19 -14.90
CA MET A 493 11.93 -18.79 -14.58
C MET A 493 12.11 -18.57 -13.07
N LEU A 494 11.25 -19.19 -12.24
CA LEU A 494 11.38 -19.14 -10.78
C LEU A 494 12.72 -19.73 -10.31
N ARG A 495 13.11 -20.89 -10.83
CA ARG A 495 14.39 -21.51 -10.50
C ARG A 495 15.57 -20.66 -10.93
N ALA A 496 15.50 -20.01 -12.10
CA ALA A 496 16.55 -19.09 -12.53
C ALA A 496 16.69 -17.90 -11.56
N ALA A 497 15.56 -17.35 -11.11
CA ALA A 497 15.52 -16.20 -10.20
C ALA A 497 15.92 -16.55 -8.75
N THR A 498 15.55 -17.72 -8.24
CA THR A 498 15.69 -18.04 -6.80
C THR A 498 16.67 -19.17 -6.52
N GLY A 499 17.07 -19.93 -7.53
CA GLY A 499 17.88 -21.15 -7.35
C GLY A 499 17.10 -22.32 -6.73
N SER A 500 15.78 -22.21 -6.57
CA SER A 500 14.98 -23.21 -5.86
C SER A 500 13.61 -23.47 -6.50
N GLU A 501 13.01 -24.59 -6.15
CA GLU A 501 11.65 -24.97 -6.53
C GLU A 501 10.61 -24.27 -5.64
N ALA A 502 9.40 -24.04 -6.15
CA ALA A 502 8.33 -23.31 -5.47
C ALA A 502 7.97 -23.77 -4.05
N THR A 503 8.24 -25.02 -3.68
CA THR A 503 8.00 -25.53 -2.32
C THR A 503 9.13 -25.21 -1.35
N MET A 504 10.32 -24.87 -1.85
CA MET A 504 11.55 -24.69 -1.08
C MET A 504 12.10 -23.26 -1.16
N VAL A 505 11.49 -22.36 -1.95
CA VAL A 505 11.96 -20.97 -2.14
C VAL A 505 12.25 -20.24 -0.82
N ASP A 506 11.34 -20.29 0.16
CA ASP A 506 11.51 -19.56 1.42
C ASP A 506 12.60 -20.17 2.33
N THR A 507 12.88 -21.46 2.19
CA THR A 507 13.85 -22.17 3.05
C THR A 507 15.22 -22.30 2.42
N HIS A 508 15.32 -22.51 1.09
CA HIS A 508 16.56 -22.80 0.36
C HIS A 508 16.83 -21.86 -0.81
N GLY A 509 15.89 -20.96 -1.16
CA GLY A 509 16.11 -19.97 -2.20
C GLY A 509 17.18 -18.93 -1.81
N GLY A 510 17.84 -18.39 -2.83
CA GLY A 510 18.66 -17.19 -2.72
C GLY A 510 17.80 -15.96 -2.37
N GLY A 511 18.45 -14.94 -1.80
CA GLY A 511 17.79 -13.71 -1.36
C GLY A 511 17.11 -13.00 -2.52
N TRP A 512 15.83 -12.64 -2.34
CA TRP A 512 15.05 -11.97 -3.37
C TRP A 512 14.04 -10.98 -2.78
N ILE A 513 14.14 -9.72 -3.18
CA ILE A 513 13.32 -8.59 -2.72
C ILE A 513 12.74 -7.85 -3.93
N PHE A 514 11.51 -7.35 -3.80
CA PHE A 514 10.89 -6.47 -4.79
C PHE A 514 10.60 -5.07 -4.24
N PHE A 515 10.75 -4.08 -5.10
CA PHE A 515 10.24 -2.72 -4.94
C PHE A 515 9.42 -2.36 -6.19
N LEU A 516 8.20 -1.87 -6.01
CA LEU A 516 7.17 -1.83 -7.07
C LEU A 516 6.56 -0.43 -7.27
N PRO A 517 7.34 0.58 -7.70
CA PRO A 517 6.88 1.93 -7.97
C PRO A 517 6.03 2.02 -9.23
N LEU A 518 4.98 2.86 -9.16
CA LEU A 518 4.30 3.36 -10.35
C LEU A 518 4.96 4.65 -10.82
N ILE A 519 5.25 4.73 -12.12
CA ILE A 519 5.83 5.92 -12.75
C ILE A 519 5.01 6.31 -13.99
N PRO A 520 4.98 7.60 -14.37
CA PRO A 520 4.35 8.02 -15.61
C PRO A 520 4.99 7.31 -16.81
N TYR A 521 4.17 6.94 -17.79
CA TYR A 521 4.67 6.30 -19.00
C TYR A 521 5.23 7.34 -19.98
N THR A 522 6.40 7.88 -19.65
CA THR A 522 7.20 8.72 -20.55
C THR A 522 8.64 8.23 -20.57
N GLY A 523 9.34 8.46 -21.68
CA GLY A 523 10.75 8.14 -21.79
C GLY A 523 11.60 8.84 -20.72
N ALA A 524 11.25 10.09 -20.40
CA ALA A 524 11.95 10.88 -19.39
C ALA A 524 11.76 10.31 -17.97
N ASP A 525 10.53 10.02 -17.57
CA ASP A 525 10.23 9.48 -16.23
C ASP A 525 10.85 8.09 -16.04
N VAL A 526 10.79 7.23 -17.07
CA VAL A 526 11.46 5.92 -17.06
C VAL A 526 12.97 6.09 -16.92
N GLN A 527 13.60 6.99 -17.68
CA GLN A 527 15.04 7.23 -17.55
C GLN A 527 15.40 7.76 -16.16
N SER A 528 14.65 8.72 -15.63
CA SER A 528 14.87 9.26 -14.28
C SER A 528 14.76 8.17 -13.22
N ALA A 529 13.75 7.30 -13.30
CA ALA A 529 13.61 6.18 -12.38
C ALA A 529 14.80 5.21 -12.44
N LEU A 530 15.33 4.92 -13.64
CA LEU A 530 16.52 4.08 -13.77
C LEU A 530 17.80 4.74 -13.25
N CYS A 531 17.94 6.07 -13.40
CA CYS A 531 19.05 6.81 -12.78
C CYS A 531 19.03 6.69 -11.25
N LEU A 532 17.86 6.70 -10.62
CA LEU A 532 17.74 6.45 -9.17
C LEU A 532 18.25 5.06 -8.79
N LEU A 533 18.05 4.04 -9.63
CA LEU A 533 18.60 2.71 -9.40
C LEU A 533 20.13 2.70 -9.48
N ASP A 534 20.71 3.47 -10.41
CA ASP A 534 22.16 3.63 -10.53
C ASP A 534 22.73 4.34 -9.28
N GLU A 535 22.07 5.39 -8.79
CA GLU A 535 22.47 6.08 -7.55
C GLU A 535 22.42 5.15 -6.33
N VAL A 536 21.37 4.35 -6.20
CA VAL A 536 21.28 3.34 -5.13
C VAL A 536 22.38 2.30 -5.25
N HIS A 537 22.73 1.89 -6.48
CA HIS A 537 23.84 0.99 -6.73
C HIS A 537 25.18 1.60 -6.29
N GLU A 538 25.46 2.85 -6.64
CA GLU A 538 26.68 3.56 -6.22
C GLU A 538 26.80 3.66 -4.70
N GLN A 539 25.67 3.90 -4.01
CA GLN A 539 25.64 4.06 -2.55
C GLN A 539 25.75 2.74 -1.77
N THR A 540 25.23 1.64 -2.32
CA THR A 540 25.06 0.38 -1.58
C THR A 540 25.90 -0.78 -2.12
N GLY A 541 26.38 -0.66 -3.36
CA GLY A 541 27.03 -1.72 -4.11
C GLY A 541 26.06 -2.77 -4.69
N VAL A 542 24.74 -2.64 -4.48
CA VAL A 542 23.76 -3.61 -4.96
C VAL A 542 23.17 -3.15 -6.29
N ARG A 543 23.33 -3.95 -7.34
CA ARG A 543 22.73 -3.67 -8.66
C ARG A 543 21.31 -4.22 -8.68
N ALA A 544 20.32 -3.35 -8.85
CA ALA A 544 18.94 -3.78 -9.05
C ALA A 544 18.71 -4.21 -10.50
N GLY A 545 17.88 -5.24 -10.70
CA GLY A 545 17.29 -5.52 -12.01
C GLY A 545 15.97 -4.77 -12.17
N ALA A 546 15.68 -4.26 -13.36
CA ALA A 546 14.45 -3.52 -13.64
C ALA A 546 13.67 -4.14 -14.81
N THR A 547 12.36 -4.31 -14.62
CA THR A 547 11.43 -4.65 -15.70
C THR A 547 10.37 -3.56 -15.82
N ILE A 548 10.33 -2.90 -16.97
CA ILE A 548 9.35 -1.84 -17.27
C ILE A 548 8.08 -2.52 -17.77
N ASN A 549 7.02 -2.52 -16.95
CA ASN A 549 5.72 -3.07 -17.33
C ASN A 549 4.72 -1.93 -17.59
N ALA A 550 4.28 -1.71 -18.83
CA ALA A 550 3.23 -0.72 -19.09
C ALA A 550 1.85 -1.32 -18.80
N LEU A 551 1.16 -0.80 -17.78
CA LEU A 551 -0.18 -1.24 -17.39
C LEU A 551 -1.22 -0.77 -18.41
N ASP A 552 -1.04 0.45 -18.92
CA ASP A 552 -1.78 1.09 -19.99
C ASP A 552 -0.88 2.11 -20.72
N SER A 553 -1.46 3.06 -21.46
CA SER A 553 -0.73 4.10 -22.20
C SER A 553 -0.13 5.21 -21.34
N ASP A 554 -0.37 5.20 -20.03
CA ASP A 554 -0.07 6.33 -19.14
C ASP A 554 0.66 5.92 -17.86
N VAL A 555 0.59 4.65 -17.47
CA VAL A 555 1.21 4.14 -16.23
C VAL A 555 2.16 2.97 -16.49
N ILE A 556 3.38 3.10 -15.98
CA ILE A 556 4.36 2.02 -15.85
C ILE A 556 4.34 1.49 -14.41
N ASP A 557 4.26 0.17 -14.27
CA ASP A 557 4.71 -0.59 -13.11
C ASP A 557 6.19 -0.97 -13.33
N LEU A 558 7.10 -0.28 -12.65
CA LEU A 558 8.52 -0.60 -12.73
C LEU A 558 8.85 -1.65 -11.68
N VAL A 559 9.02 -2.90 -12.11
CA VAL A 559 9.35 -4.00 -11.21
C VAL A 559 10.85 -4.00 -10.96
N VAL A 560 11.25 -3.52 -9.78
CA VAL A 560 12.63 -3.50 -9.33
C VAL A 560 12.88 -4.72 -8.45
N SER A 561 13.90 -5.51 -8.79
CA SER A 561 14.28 -6.71 -8.04
C SER A 561 15.72 -6.65 -7.54
N LEU A 562 15.91 -6.96 -6.26
CA LEU A 562 17.23 -7.10 -5.63
C LEU A 562 17.49 -8.58 -5.35
N ARG A 563 18.66 -9.08 -5.76
CA ARG A 563 19.12 -10.44 -5.48
C ARG A 563 20.38 -10.38 -4.63
N PHE A 564 20.51 -11.33 -3.71
CA PHE A 564 21.65 -11.42 -2.79
C PHE A 564 21.84 -12.84 -2.28
N ASP A 565 23.04 -13.19 -1.82
CA ASP A 565 23.23 -14.43 -1.06
C ASP A 565 22.69 -14.27 0.36
N ARG A 566 21.60 -14.97 0.66
CA ARG A 566 20.94 -14.92 1.97
C ARG A 566 21.77 -15.56 3.09
N SER A 567 22.74 -16.42 2.75
CA SER A 567 23.68 -16.99 3.72
C SER A 567 24.82 -16.04 4.09
N ASN A 568 25.00 -14.96 3.33
CA ASN A 568 25.97 -13.91 3.58
C ASN A 568 25.29 -12.70 4.23
N GLU A 569 25.47 -12.55 5.55
CA GLU A 569 24.87 -11.46 6.33
C GLU A 569 25.21 -10.06 5.80
N GLU A 570 26.43 -9.87 5.27
CA GLU A 570 26.84 -8.57 4.72
C GLU A 570 26.10 -8.24 3.42
N GLU A 571 25.94 -9.21 2.52
CA GLU A 571 25.18 -9.04 1.28
C GLU A 571 23.70 -8.82 1.56
N ALA A 572 23.11 -9.60 2.48
CA ALA A 572 21.74 -9.38 2.91
C ALA A 572 21.57 -7.95 3.46
N ALA A 573 22.43 -7.52 4.39
CA ALA A 573 22.35 -6.18 4.95
C ALA A 573 22.51 -5.07 3.89
N LYS A 574 23.34 -5.27 2.86
CA LYS A 574 23.44 -4.35 1.71
C LYS A 574 22.14 -4.31 0.91
N ALA A 575 21.51 -5.45 0.62
CA ALA A 575 20.26 -5.52 -0.12
C ALA A 575 19.10 -4.84 0.63
N HIS A 576 19.00 -5.03 1.95
CA HIS A 576 18.00 -4.32 2.77
C HIS A 576 18.25 -2.81 2.80
N ARG A 577 19.50 -2.35 2.95
CA ARG A 577 19.82 -0.92 2.83
C ARG A 577 19.50 -0.35 1.45
N ALA A 578 19.70 -1.13 0.39
CA ALA A 578 19.32 -0.72 -0.97
C ALA A 578 17.80 -0.58 -1.08
N LEU A 579 17.01 -1.49 -0.50
CA LEU A 579 15.56 -1.37 -0.43
C LEU A 579 15.13 -0.09 0.30
N ASP A 580 15.71 0.19 1.48
CA ASP A 580 15.40 1.41 2.24
C ASP A 580 15.64 2.67 1.38
N ARG A 581 16.78 2.72 0.68
CA ARG A 581 17.12 3.82 -0.23
C ARG A 581 16.18 3.94 -1.43
N LEU A 582 15.71 2.82 -1.98
CA LEU A 582 14.71 2.84 -3.05
C LEU A 582 13.40 3.47 -2.56
N TYR A 583 12.92 3.11 -1.37
CA TYR A 583 11.73 3.73 -0.80
C TYR A 583 11.89 5.24 -0.60
N GLU A 584 13.04 5.68 -0.10
CA GLU A 584 13.34 7.11 0.10
C GLU A 584 13.41 7.87 -1.24
N SER A 585 14.31 7.50 -2.14
CA SER A 585 14.64 8.29 -3.33
C SER A 585 13.51 8.32 -4.36
N PHE A 586 12.80 7.18 -4.54
CA PHE A 586 11.65 7.14 -5.45
C PHE A 586 10.46 7.93 -4.88
N THR A 587 10.20 7.83 -3.58
CA THR A 587 9.08 8.58 -2.99
C THR A 587 9.31 10.09 -3.05
N GLU A 588 10.54 10.55 -2.78
CA GLU A 588 10.95 11.95 -2.93
C GLU A 588 10.82 12.45 -4.37
N SER A 589 11.01 11.56 -5.35
CA SER A 589 10.84 11.84 -6.78
C SER A 589 9.39 11.75 -7.26
N GLY A 590 8.44 11.42 -6.37
CA GLY A 590 7.02 11.27 -6.70
C GLY A 590 6.63 9.91 -7.31
N TYR A 591 7.53 8.94 -7.28
CA TYR A 591 7.31 7.59 -7.79
C TYR A 591 6.97 6.64 -6.64
N TRP A 592 5.67 6.41 -6.42
CA TRP A 592 5.21 5.71 -5.23
C TRP A 592 5.00 4.21 -5.48
N PRO A 593 5.41 3.35 -4.54
CA PRO A 593 5.10 1.93 -4.63
C PRO A 593 3.61 1.67 -4.44
N TYR A 594 3.02 0.86 -5.32
CA TYR A 594 1.60 0.45 -5.19
C TYR A 594 1.42 -0.83 -4.35
N ARG A 595 2.51 -1.53 -4.06
CA ARG A 595 2.55 -2.72 -3.19
C ARG A 595 3.72 -2.59 -2.23
N LEU A 596 3.42 -2.82 -0.95
CA LEU A 596 4.40 -2.77 0.14
C LEU A 596 4.78 -4.17 0.59
N ASP A 597 6.06 -4.36 0.88
CA ASP A 597 6.55 -5.51 1.62
C ASP A 597 6.12 -5.45 3.10
N THR A 598 6.47 -6.48 3.87
CA THR A 598 6.11 -6.58 5.29
C THR A 598 6.92 -5.67 6.20
N GLU A 599 8.15 -5.27 5.82
CA GLU A 599 9.01 -4.40 6.64
C GLU A 599 8.68 -2.92 6.45
N HIS A 600 8.22 -2.54 5.28
CA HIS A 600 7.93 -1.15 4.91
C HIS A 600 6.44 -0.78 5.01
N SER A 601 5.65 -1.55 5.75
CA SER A 601 4.20 -1.30 5.93
C SER A 601 3.89 0.12 6.44
N ALA A 602 4.75 0.69 7.29
CA ALA A 602 4.63 2.05 7.81
C ALA A 602 4.69 3.15 6.75
N TRP A 603 5.24 2.86 5.55
CA TRP A 603 5.20 3.80 4.43
C TRP A 603 3.78 4.06 3.94
N ALA A 604 2.81 3.19 4.22
CA ALA A 604 1.41 3.42 3.85
C ALA A 604 0.85 4.76 4.36
N ASP A 605 1.36 5.28 5.50
CA ASP A 605 0.94 6.59 6.02
C ASP A 605 1.66 7.77 5.38
N ARG A 606 2.81 7.52 4.72
CA ARG A 606 3.53 8.51 3.91
C ARG A 606 3.03 8.56 2.47
N LEU A 607 2.49 7.43 1.99
CA LEU A 607 2.07 7.21 0.62
C LEU A 607 0.56 7.43 0.51
N GLY A 608 0.15 8.63 0.10
CA GLY A 608 -1.24 8.96 -0.17
C GLY A 608 -1.79 10.13 0.63
N ASN A 609 -3.09 10.37 0.48
CA ASN A 609 -3.76 11.47 1.15
C ASN A 609 -4.09 11.12 2.62
N PRO A 610 -3.62 11.89 3.63
CA PRO A 610 -3.86 11.59 5.04
C PRO A 610 -5.34 11.49 5.44
N ALA A 611 -6.22 12.29 4.82
CA ALA A 611 -7.65 12.24 5.10
C ALA A 611 -8.29 10.96 4.54
N ALA A 612 -7.84 10.48 3.38
CA ALA A 612 -8.28 9.20 2.84
C ALA A 612 -7.81 8.02 3.71
N ARG A 613 -6.57 8.07 4.23
CA ARG A 613 -6.05 7.10 5.22
C ARG A 613 -6.91 7.10 6.50
N ALA A 614 -7.22 8.28 7.03
CA ALA A 614 -8.07 8.41 8.21
C ALA A 614 -9.49 7.85 7.98
N LEU A 615 -10.06 8.01 6.79
CA LEU A 615 -11.33 7.38 6.43
C LEU A 615 -11.23 5.85 6.42
N GLY A 616 -10.16 5.30 5.85
CA GLY A 616 -9.88 3.86 5.87
C GLY A 616 -9.82 3.29 7.29
N ARG A 617 -9.07 3.95 8.18
CA ARG A 617 -9.01 3.59 9.61
C ARG A 617 -10.36 3.64 10.31
N ARG A 618 -11.19 4.64 10.00
CA ARG A 618 -12.56 4.73 10.54
C ARG A 618 -13.45 3.59 10.04
N LEU A 619 -13.35 3.20 8.78
CA LEU A 619 -14.07 2.04 8.24
C LEU A 619 -13.61 0.74 8.92
N LYS A 620 -12.30 0.54 9.09
CA LYS A 620 -11.75 -0.60 9.83
C LYS A 620 -12.28 -0.64 11.27
N ALA A 621 -12.24 0.46 12.01
CA ALA A 621 -12.74 0.53 13.37
C ALA A 621 -14.26 0.26 13.48
N MET A 622 -15.04 0.60 12.45
CA MET A 622 -16.48 0.31 12.40
C MET A 622 -16.78 -1.15 12.09
N LEU A 623 -16.00 -1.77 11.19
CA LEU A 623 -16.22 -3.16 10.74
C LEU A 623 -15.57 -4.18 11.68
N ASP A 624 -14.48 -3.81 12.34
CA ASP A 624 -13.66 -4.68 13.21
C ASP A 624 -13.31 -3.95 14.52
N PRO A 625 -14.30 -3.65 15.38
CA PRO A 625 -14.07 -2.92 16.63
C PRO A 625 -13.18 -3.70 17.62
N ASP A 626 -13.30 -5.02 17.61
CA ASP A 626 -12.48 -5.93 18.43
C ASP A 626 -11.13 -6.25 17.78
N GLN A 627 -10.90 -5.71 16.57
CA GLN A 627 -9.62 -5.76 15.91
C GLN A 627 -9.15 -7.23 15.73
N VAL A 628 -10.07 -8.08 15.30
CA VAL A 628 -9.92 -9.54 15.13
C VAL A 628 -8.99 -9.87 13.96
N ILE A 629 -9.11 -9.14 12.85
CA ILE A 629 -8.31 -9.39 11.64
C ILE A 629 -7.14 -8.40 11.62
N ALA A 630 -5.96 -8.91 11.26
CA ALA A 630 -4.64 -8.28 11.26
C ALA A 630 -4.61 -6.76 11.19
N HIS A 631 -3.72 -6.16 11.98
CA HIS A 631 -3.45 -4.72 11.99
C HIS A 631 -2.25 -4.39 11.11
N GLY A 632 -2.24 -3.19 10.53
CA GLY A 632 -1.06 -2.63 9.88
C GLY A 632 -0.81 -3.09 8.44
N ARG A 633 -1.61 -4.00 7.86
CA ARG A 633 -1.53 -4.32 6.43
C ARG A 633 -2.44 -3.37 5.64
N TYR A 634 -1.90 -2.19 5.37
CA TYR A 634 -2.55 -1.07 4.65
C TYR A 634 -3.71 -0.37 5.35
N SER A 635 -4.27 -0.81 6.47
CA SER A 635 -5.41 -0.11 7.13
C SER A 635 -4.99 0.68 8.36
#